data_AF-A0A3D8SWZ0-F1
#
_entry.id   AF-A0A3D8SWZ0-F1
#
_cell.length_a   1.000
_cell.length_b   1.000
_cell.length_c   1.000
_cell.angle_alpha   90.00
_cell.angle_beta   90.00
_cell.angle_gamma   90.00
#
_symmetry.space_group_name_H-M   'P 1'
#
loop_
_entity.id
_entity.type
_entity.pdbx_description
1 polymer ?
#
loop_
_entity_poly.entity_id
_entity_poly.type
_entity_poly.pdbx_seq_one_letter_code
_entity_poly.pdbx_strand_id
1 'polypeptide(L)'
;MTSLASGPAGFLQSGLDRLYVSIAGTAFFVCALVAIVLFAASQKRSKVDYNNGIFTYLKFIYASFLKPHDKGGSGQQDALESFYSTQATVYDATRKRLLRGREDMLGLVAAQLKYKVENRELQKGKAVWVDIGGGTGYNIEAMAAFVSVPEFFSHVYLVDLSPSLLEVARKRFERLGWKNVTVVCQDARSFRLPEDNIDPIKTVGAGADVVTMSYSLSMIPDYYSVVDSIGHLVKPSGLLGVCDFYVQSIVDVSSRNYIGGAFNRHVNWLGRAFWRAWFEADRVNLDAARRDYLEYRFGTVISASERNYLLGGIPYYIFIGRQKDISPNQASREAIEKLDASFTESPYLSPANHRKEMDKAIIKSTQEIHSKAYESAVVNLSANLPLPAAFYQNHHYRIFYNDLLPKHTQFQNEYIYAFNWEDPRVDHRLLNIKRDDVILAITSAGDNILDYLQKSPRRVHAVDLNPNQNHLIELKVASFIALGHRDVWKIFGEGKHSEFRDLLISRLSPHLSSQAFQYWLEHSHVFTSKSGRGLYETGGSRHAIKMIRYIFKVFGLAGQVKKLCEAQTLAEQRKIWPRIRAVLMSKPLHWAVVSTEWFAWKAAGVPRNQRNMIVEDYFKRNGLTKEMKNTKDISGKSIWEYVVDTLDPVVNETMIGNDNYFYYLCLKGQFSRRCAPAYLTPQAHVKLSSPGAFDGLRIHTDEINEVIGRITPRSLTIAVIMDSMDWFDPEGTDATAQAQKFNHALKMDGRILLRSASIEPWYIKNFEENGFSARRVGARFSGTCIDRVNMYASTWICTKTRELERPANDKRSNSVEYLEI
;
A
#
# COMPACT_ATOMS: atom_id res chain seq x y z
N MET A 1 45.51 -47.54 -31.33
CA MET A 1 44.43 -48.11 -32.16
C MET A 1 43.08 -47.77 -31.52
N THR A 2 42.28 -46.94 -32.19
CA THR A 2 40.78 -46.90 -32.28
C THR A 2 39.96 -47.00 -30.98
N SER A 3 39.24 -46.01 -30.43
CA SER A 3 38.34 -44.91 -30.87
C SER A 3 36.86 -45.28 -31.15
N LEU A 4 35.95 -44.56 -30.44
CA LEU A 4 34.63 -44.01 -30.86
C LEU A 4 33.47 -45.02 -31.09
N ALA A 5 32.19 -44.76 -30.78
CA ALA A 5 31.45 -43.68 -30.13
C ALA A 5 29.99 -44.16 -29.92
N SER A 6 29.34 -43.78 -28.83
CA SER A 6 27.87 -43.66 -28.76
C SER A 6 27.48 -42.60 -27.72
N GLY A 7 27.06 -41.44 -28.22
CA GLY A 7 26.80 -40.23 -27.43
C GLY A 7 25.38 -40.15 -26.85
N PRO A 8 25.12 -39.16 -25.97
CA PRO A 8 23.86 -38.98 -25.24
C PRO A 8 22.76 -38.25 -26.06
N ALA A 9 22.68 -38.49 -27.37
CA ALA A 9 21.74 -37.80 -28.26
C ALA A 9 20.33 -38.42 -28.30
N GLY A 10 20.14 -39.65 -27.82
CA GLY A 10 18.88 -40.40 -28.01
C GLY A 10 17.71 -40.04 -27.08
N PHE A 11 17.95 -39.36 -25.95
CA PHE A 11 16.90 -39.11 -24.95
C PHE A 11 16.32 -37.69 -24.98
N LEU A 12 17.03 -36.73 -25.59
CA LEU A 12 16.57 -35.34 -25.75
C LEU A 12 15.74 -35.13 -27.03
N GLN A 13 15.91 -35.99 -28.04
CA GLN A 13 15.25 -35.82 -29.34
C GLN A 13 13.76 -36.23 -29.30
N SER A 14 13.40 -37.27 -28.54
CA SER A 14 12.02 -37.78 -28.48
C SER A 14 11.05 -36.91 -27.66
N GLY A 15 11.56 -36.13 -26.70
CA GLY A 15 10.77 -35.20 -25.89
C GLY A 15 10.47 -33.87 -26.62
N LEU A 16 11.44 -33.36 -27.38
CA LEU A 16 11.28 -32.17 -28.21
C LEU A 16 10.30 -32.43 -29.37
N ASP A 17 10.39 -33.58 -30.03
CA ASP A 17 9.50 -33.94 -31.15
C ASP A 17 8.03 -34.05 -30.71
N ARG A 18 7.75 -34.58 -29.52
CA ARG A 18 6.36 -34.63 -28.99
C ARG A 18 5.79 -33.25 -28.68
N LEU A 19 6.61 -32.33 -28.20
CA LEU A 19 6.20 -30.96 -27.93
C LEU A 19 5.91 -30.20 -29.23
N TYR A 20 6.77 -30.32 -30.24
CA TYR A 20 6.54 -29.71 -31.56
C TYR A 20 5.33 -30.30 -32.28
N VAL A 21 5.11 -31.61 -32.19
CA VAL A 21 3.90 -32.27 -32.72
C VAL A 21 2.64 -31.80 -31.99
N SER A 22 2.70 -31.59 -30.67
CA SER A 22 1.58 -31.04 -29.89
C SER A 22 1.28 -29.58 -30.26
N ILE A 23 2.32 -28.76 -30.43
CA ILE A 23 2.19 -27.36 -30.86
C ILE A 23 1.62 -27.29 -32.29
N ALA A 24 2.12 -28.11 -33.21
CA ALA A 24 1.62 -28.19 -34.58
C ALA A 24 0.17 -28.69 -34.64
N GLY A 25 -0.18 -29.70 -33.83
CA GLY A 25 -1.55 -30.21 -33.72
C GLY A 25 -2.52 -29.16 -33.16
N THR A 26 -2.09 -28.40 -32.15
CA THR A 26 -2.90 -27.31 -31.57
C THR A 26 -3.06 -26.16 -32.56
N ALA A 27 -1.99 -25.78 -33.27
CA ALA A 27 -2.04 -24.76 -34.31
C ALA A 27 -2.97 -25.17 -35.47
N PHE A 28 -2.93 -26.42 -35.90
CA PHE A 28 -3.85 -26.96 -36.91
C PHE A 28 -5.31 -26.91 -36.45
N PHE A 29 -5.58 -27.29 -35.19
CA PHE A 29 -6.94 -27.24 -34.63
C PHE A 29 -7.49 -25.81 -34.54
N VAL A 30 -6.65 -24.85 -34.16
CA VAL A 30 -7.02 -23.43 -34.11
C VAL A 30 -7.28 -22.89 -35.52
N CYS A 31 -6.42 -23.20 -36.49
CA CYS A 31 -6.61 -22.79 -37.89
C CYS A 31 -7.88 -23.41 -38.50
N ALA A 32 -8.18 -24.68 -38.21
CA ALA A 32 -9.40 -25.35 -38.65
C ALA A 32 -10.65 -24.72 -38.01
N LEU A 33 -10.60 -24.41 -36.71
CA LEU A 33 -11.69 -23.73 -36.01
C LEU A 33 -11.96 -22.34 -36.59
N VAL A 34 -10.90 -21.57 -36.86
CA VAL A 34 -11.00 -20.24 -37.50
C VAL A 34 -11.58 -20.35 -38.92
N ALA A 35 -11.15 -21.34 -39.71
CA ALA A 35 -11.69 -21.58 -41.05
C ALA A 35 -13.18 -21.96 -41.01
N ILE A 36 -13.62 -22.78 -40.05
CA ILE A 36 -15.02 -23.16 -39.86
C ILE A 36 -15.87 -21.94 -39.46
N VAL A 37 -15.37 -21.09 -38.56
CA VAL A 37 -16.06 -19.86 -38.15
C VAL A 37 -16.18 -18.88 -39.32
N LEU A 38 -15.12 -18.71 -40.13
CA LEU A 38 -15.13 -17.86 -41.32
C LEU A 38 -16.08 -18.41 -42.40
N PHE A 39 -16.13 -19.74 -42.59
CA PHE A 39 -17.05 -20.39 -43.51
C PHE A 39 -18.51 -20.27 -43.06
N ALA A 40 -18.78 -20.44 -41.76
CA ALA A 40 -20.11 -20.24 -41.19
C ALA A 40 -20.56 -18.76 -41.25
N ALA A 41 -19.62 -17.82 -41.14
CA ALA A 41 -19.88 -16.39 -41.31
C ALA A 41 -20.16 -16.01 -42.78
N SER A 42 -19.54 -16.67 -43.76
CA SER A 42 -19.74 -16.38 -45.18
C SER A 42 -21.08 -16.88 -45.74
N GLN A 43 -21.71 -17.88 -45.09
CA GLN A 43 -23.01 -18.42 -45.51
C GLN A 43 -24.22 -17.58 -45.10
N LYS A 44 -24.09 -16.62 -44.17
CA LYS A 44 -25.17 -15.68 -43.83
C LYS A 44 -25.15 -14.46 -44.74
N ARG A 45 -25.62 -14.63 -45.97
CA ARG A 45 -26.05 -13.51 -46.84
C ARG A 45 -27.42 -12.99 -46.37
N SER A 46 -27.42 -12.05 -45.42
CA SER A 46 -28.54 -11.13 -45.23
C SER A 46 -28.03 -9.69 -45.29
N LYS A 47 -28.85 -8.77 -45.82
CA LYS A 47 -28.53 -7.35 -46.04
C LYS A 47 -27.84 -6.77 -44.80
N VAL A 48 -26.58 -6.40 -44.97
CA VAL A 48 -25.69 -5.91 -43.92
C VAL A 48 -26.00 -4.46 -43.61
N ASP A 49 -26.35 -4.17 -42.37
CA ASP A 49 -26.34 -2.84 -41.80
C ASP A 49 -24.90 -2.47 -41.40
N TYR A 50 -24.31 -1.49 -42.10
CA TYR A 50 -22.89 -1.13 -42.02
C TYR A 50 -22.49 -0.45 -40.70
N ASN A 51 -23.45 -0.18 -39.80
CA ASN A 51 -23.23 0.47 -38.50
C ASN A 51 -23.19 -0.49 -37.30
N ASN A 52 -23.26 -1.80 -37.52
CA ASN A 52 -23.25 -2.76 -36.42
C ASN A 52 -21.84 -3.02 -35.86
N GLY A 53 -21.73 -3.22 -34.54
CA GLY A 53 -20.45 -3.31 -33.82
C GLY A 53 -19.48 -4.37 -34.38
N ILE A 54 -19.98 -5.47 -34.94
CA ILE A 54 -19.17 -6.53 -35.56
C ILE A 54 -18.39 -6.02 -36.79
N PHE A 55 -19.00 -5.17 -37.61
CA PHE A 55 -18.32 -4.56 -38.77
C PHE A 55 -17.22 -3.58 -38.36
N THR A 56 -17.35 -2.97 -37.18
CA THR A 56 -16.31 -2.11 -36.61
C THR A 56 -15.10 -2.93 -36.16
N TYR A 57 -15.31 -4.10 -35.53
CA TYR A 57 -14.24 -5.03 -35.19
C TYR A 57 -13.60 -5.67 -36.44
N LEU A 58 -14.39 -5.99 -37.47
CA LEU A 58 -13.87 -6.49 -38.75
C LEU A 58 -13.04 -5.44 -39.49
N LYS A 59 -13.44 -4.16 -39.47
CA LYS A 59 -12.62 -3.05 -39.99
C LYS A 59 -11.33 -2.88 -39.19
N PHE A 60 -11.38 -2.99 -37.86
CA PHE A 60 -10.19 -2.96 -37.01
C PHE A 60 -9.25 -4.13 -37.32
N ILE A 61 -9.76 -5.36 -37.41
CA ILE A 61 -8.97 -6.55 -37.75
C ILE A 61 -8.39 -6.42 -39.16
N TYR A 62 -9.19 -5.97 -40.13
CA TYR A 62 -8.71 -5.75 -41.49
C TYR A 62 -7.60 -4.69 -41.53
N ALA A 63 -7.80 -3.55 -40.87
CA ALA A 63 -6.84 -2.46 -40.85
C ALA A 63 -5.55 -2.78 -40.06
N SER A 64 -5.63 -3.63 -39.03
CA SER A 64 -4.48 -3.97 -38.16
C SER A 64 -3.73 -5.23 -38.62
N PHE A 65 -4.42 -6.19 -39.27
CA PHE A 65 -3.82 -7.51 -39.59
C PHE A 65 -3.84 -7.90 -41.07
N LEU A 66 -4.69 -7.29 -41.92
CA LEU A 66 -4.91 -7.75 -43.31
C LEU A 66 -4.62 -6.70 -44.38
N LYS A 67 -4.64 -5.40 -44.05
CA LYS A 67 -4.40 -4.31 -45.00
C LYS A 67 -2.91 -4.33 -45.41
N PRO A 68 -2.59 -4.46 -46.71
CA PRO A 68 -1.23 -4.30 -47.19
C PRO A 68 -0.74 -2.90 -46.83
N HIS A 69 0.43 -2.81 -46.20
CA HIS A 69 1.01 -1.53 -45.83
C HIS A 69 1.60 -0.86 -47.08
N ASP A 70 1.12 0.34 -47.40
CA ASP A 70 1.69 1.14 -48.48
C ASP A 70 3.15 1.48 -48.15
N LYS A 71 4.07 0.98 -48.97
CA LYS A 71 5.52 1.21 -48.83
C LYS A 71 5.97 2.59 -49.36
N GLY A 72 5.03 3.49 -49.65
CA GLY A 72 5.28 4.72 -50.43
C GLY A 72 5.40 6.04 -49.64
N GLY A 73 5.18 6.05 -48.32
CA GLY A 73 5.23 7.29 -47.52
C GLY A 73 6.59 7.54 -46.86
N SER A 74 7.17 8.73 -47.04
CA SER A 74 8.45 9.13 -46.47
C SER A 74 8.27 9.76 -45.08
N GLY A 75 8.05 8.93 -44.05
CA GLY A 75 8.12 9.39 -42.65
C GLY A 75 7.19 8.68 -41.66
N GLN A 76 7.37 8.97 -40.36
CA GLN A 76 6.53 8.44 -39.28
C GLN A 76 5.09 8.98 -39.34
N GLN A 77 4.90 10.22 -39.78
CA GLN A 77 3.58 10.85 -39.91
C GLN A 77 2.71 10.15 -40.96
N ASP A 78 3.25 9.86 -42.14
CA ASP A 78 2.53 9.15 -43.22
C ASP A 78 2.12 7.73 -42.78
N ALA A 79 2.98 7.06 -42.00
CA ALA A 79 2.67 5.74 -41.44
C ALA A 79 1.53 5.78 -40.42
N LEU A 80 1.54 6.76 -39.51
CA LEU A 80 0.46 6.94 -38.53
C LEU A 80 -0.84 7.35 -39.21
N GLU A 81 -0.78 8.23 -40.21
CA GLU A 81 -1.95 8.70 -40.94
C GLU A 81 -2.58 7.60 -41.81
N SER A 82 -1.78 6.75 -42.46
CA SER A 82 -2.27 5.58 -43.22
C SER A 82 -2.99 4.55 -42.32
N PHE A 83 -2.59 4.48 -41.04
CA PHE A 83 -3.22 3.63 -40.04
C PHE A 83 -4.50 4.24 -39.45
N TYR A 84 -4.44 5.52 -39.03
CA TYR A 84 -5.53 6.17 -38.30
C TYR A 84 -6.63 6.78 -39.17
N SER A 85 -6.33 7.24 -40.39
CA SER A 85 -7.34 7.82 -41.30
C SER A 85 -8.52 6.87 -41.54
N THR A 86 -8.25 5.57 -41.67
CA THR A 86 -9.29 4.53 -41.84
C THR A 86 -10.11 4.23 -40.59
N GLN A 87 -9.67 4.66 -39.40
CA GLN A 87 -10.28 4.33 -38.10
C GLN A 87 -10.74 5.54 -37.30
N ALA A 88 -10.43 6.77 -37.73
CA ALA A 88 -10.62 8.00 -36.97
C ALA A 88 -12.05 8.20 -36.43
N THR A 89 -13.07 7.83 -37.21
CA THR A 89 -14.50 7.97 -36.83
C THR A 89 -14.98 6.97 -35.79
N VAL A 90 -14.32 5.82 -35.65
CA VAL A 90 -14.67 4.74 -34.70
C VAL A 90 -13.61 4.54 -33.60
N TYR A 91 -12.55 5.35 -33.63
CA TYR A 91 -11.35 5.21 -32.81
C TYR A 91 -11.66 5.09 -31.32
N ASP A 92 -12.48 5.98 -30.77
CA ASP A 92 -12.81 5.98 -29.35
C ASP A 92 -13.61 4.74 -28.93
N ALA A 93 -14.54 4.31 -29.78
CA ALA A 93 -15.44 3.19 -29.49
C ALA A 93 -14.67 1.85 -29.45
N THR A 94 -13.66 1.69 -30.31
CA THR A 94 -12.81 0.49 -30.34
C THR A 94 -11.73 0.55 -29.27
N ARG A 95 -11.12 1.72 -29.03
CA ARG A 95 -9.99 1.87 -28.11
C ARG A 95 -10.39 1.97 -26.63
N LYS A 96 -11.64 2.32 -26.28
CA LYS A 96 -12.09 2.36 -24.86
C LYS A 96 -11.87 1.04 -24.11
N ARG A 97 -11.99 -0.11 -24.78
CA ARG A 97 -11.78 -1.43 -24.17
C ARG A 97 -10.30 -1.80 -24.04
N LEU A 98 -9.46 -1.26 -24.94
CA LEU A 98 -8.01 -1.52 -24.98
C LEU A 98 -7.25 -0.61 -24.01
N LEU A 99 -7.53 0.69 -24.07
CA LEU A 99 -6.79 1.75 -23.39
C LEU A 99 -7.37 2.00 -21.98
N ARG A 100 -7.13 1.05 -21.08
CA ARG A 100 -7.52 1.14 -19.65
C ARG A 100 -6.60 2.09 -18.89
N GLY A 101 -6.92 2.45 -17.65
CA GLY A 101 -6.05 3.29 -16.81
C GLY A 101 -5.95 4.79 -17.17
N ARG A 102 -6.25 5.22 -18.41
CA ARG A 102 -6.17 6.65 -18.78
C ARG A 102 -7.12 7.54 -17.98
N GLU A 103 -8.35 7.09 -17.73
CA GLU A 103 -9.31 7.80 -16.88
C GLU A 103 -8.84 7.83 -15.42
N ASP A 104 -8.28 6.73 -14.92
CA ASP A 104 -7.69 6.66 -13.57
C ASP A 104 -6.50 7.64 -13.44
N MET A 105 -5.63 7.71 -14.46
CA MET A 105 -4.52 8.68 -14.52
C MET A 105 -5.03 10.12 -14.45
N LEU A 106 -6.05 10.47 -15.24
CA LEU A 106 -6.65 11.80 -15.20
C LEU A 106 -7.27 12.09 -13.83
N GLY A 107 -7.92 11.12 -13.21
CA GLY A 107 -8.46 11.24 -11.86
C GLY A 107 -7.39 11.49 -10.80
N LEU A 108 -6.25 10.80 -10.90
CA LEU A 108 -5.10 11.02 -10.01
C LEU A 108 -4.45 12.39 -10.21
N VAL A 109 -4.26 12.82 -11.47
CA VAL A 109 -3.78 14.17 -11.79
C VAL A 109 -4.72 15.22 -11.22
N ALA A 110 -6.03 15.08 -11.46
CA ALA A 110 -7.03 16.01 -10.96
C ALA A 110 -7.07 16.06 -9.42
N ALA A 111 -6.92 14.92 -8.75
CA ALA A 111 -6.85 14.87 -7.29
C ALA A 111 -5.64 15.66 -6.74
N GLN A 112 -4.48 15.51 -7.38
CA GLN A 112 -3.27 16.27 -7.02
C GLN A 112 -3.43 17.77 -7.30
N LEU A 113 -4.05 18.15 -8.42
CA LEU A 113 -4.32 19.56 -8.72
C LEU A 113 -5.28 20.21 -7.72
N LYS A 114 -6.35 19.49 -7.32
CA LYS A 114 -7.27 19.97 -6.27
C LYS A 114 -6.53 20.17 -4.95
N TYR A 115 -5.70 19.21 -4.55
CA TYR A 115 -4.86 19.33 -3.36
C TYR A 115 -3.97 20.59 -3.42
N LYS A 116 -3.33 20.87 -4.56
CA LYS A 116 -2.51 22.08 -4.75
C LYS A 116 -3.32 23.37 -4.65
N VAL A 117 -4.54 23.39 -5.17
CA VAL A 117 -5.44 24.55 -5.04
C VAL A 117 -5.86 24.77 -3.58
N GLU A 118 -6.22 23.69 -2.88
CA GLU A 118 -6.61 23.73 -1.47
C GLU A 118 -5.47 24.23 -0.56
N ASN A 119 -4.22 23.84 -0.87
CA ASN A 119 -3.02 24.28 -0.15
C ASN A 119 -2.40 25.58 -0.69
N ARG A 120 -3.09 26.28 -1.61
CA ARG A 120 -2.66 27.57 -2.19
C ARG A 120 -1.33 27.51 -2.95
N GLU A 121 -0.92 26.33 -3.42
CA GLU A 121 0.24 26.12 -4.29
C GLU A 121 -0.08 26.42 -5.75
N LEU A 122 -1.35 26.30 -6.14
CA LEU A 122 -1.86 26.58 -7.48
C LEU A 122 -3.08 27.49 -7.42
N GLN A 123 -3.13 28.52 -8.26
CA GLN A 123 -4.31 29.38 -8.38
C GLN A 123 -5.32 28.75 -9.35
N LYS A 124 -6.57 28.59 -8.90
CA LYS A 124 -7.68 28.08 -9.73
C LYS A 124 -7.83 28.95 -10.99
N GLY A 125 -7.99 28.31 -12.15
CA GLY A 125 -8.18 29.00 -13.43
C GLY A 125 -6.89 29.50 -14.09
N LYS A 126 -5.72 29.24 -13.49
CA LYS A 126 -4.41 29.64 -14.04
C LYS A 126 -3.53 28.48 -14.49
N ALA A 127 -4.05 27.25 -14.39
CA ALA A 127 -3.27 26.06 -14.73
C ALA A 127 -3.15 25.92 -16.25
N VAL A 128 -1.95 25.65 -16.74
CA VAL A 128 -1.70 25.29 -18.15
C VAL A 128 -1.50 23.78 -18.26
N TRP A 129 -2.24 23.15 -19.17
CA TRP A 129 -2.16 21.70 -19.43
C TRP A 129 -1.70 21.41 -20.86
N VAL A 130 -0.73 20.52 -21.04
CA VAL A 130 -0.32 19.96 -22.35
C VAL A 130 -0.61 18.47 -22.39
N ASP A 131 -1.42 18.00 -23.35
CA ASP A 131 -1.69 16.59 -23.61
C ASP A 131 -0.93 16.14 -24.87
N ILE A 132 0.14 15.36 -24.68
CA ILE A 132 1.05 14.90 -25.74
C ILE A 132 0.60 13.54 -26.27
N GLY A 133 0.38 13.47 -27.58
CA GLY A 133 -0.27 12.34 -28.24
C GLY A 133 -1.76 12.29 -27.89
N GLY A 134 -2.42 13.45 -27.83
CA GLY A 134 -3.81 13.58 -27.39
C GLY A 134 -4.85 13.03 -28.37
N GLY A 135 -4.44 12.69 -29.59
CA GLY A 135 -5.27 12.05 -30.61
C GLY A 135 -6.60 12.78 -30.85
N THR A 136 -7.71 12.08 -30.60
CA THR A 136 -9.09 12.57 -30.81
C THR A 136 -9.56 13.59 -29.77
N GLY A 137 -8.69 13.99 -28.83
CA GLY A 137 -9.03 14.89 -27.72
C GLY A 137 -9.83 14.23 -26.59
N TYR A 138 -9.87 12.89 -26.57
CA TYR A 138 -10.65 12.12 -25.60
C TYR A 138 -10.27 12.41 -24.14
N ASN A 139 -8.97 12.48 -23.83
CA ASN A 139 -8.51 12.71 -22.45
C ASN A 139 -8.95 14.08 -21.93
N ILE A 140 -8.90 15.10 -22.80
CA ILE A 140 -9.35 16.46 -22.45
C ILE A 140 -10.85 16.47 -22.17
N GLU A 141 -11.68 15.77 -22.95
CA GLU A 141 -13.09 15.60 -22.61
C GLU A 141 -13.30 14.80 -21.32
N ALA A 142 -12.58 13.70 -21.13
CA ALA A 142 -12.70 12.84 -19.96
C ALA A 142 -12.29 13.54 -18.66
N MET A 143 -11.37 14.49 -18.71
CA MET A 143 -10.98 15.32 -17.55
C MET A 143 -12.15 16.09 -16.94
N ALA A 144 -13.19 16.41 -17.74
CA ALA A 144 -14.40 17.09 -17.27
C ALA A 144 -15.18 16.31 -16.18
N ALA A 145 -14.98 14.99 -16.08
CA ALA A 145 -15.54 14.19 -14.99
C ALA A 145 -14.91 14.51 -13.63
N PHE A 146 -13.71 15.10 -13.61
CA PHE A 146 -12.95 15.37 -12.39
C PHE A 146 -12.83 16.87 -12.08
N VAL A 147 -12.59 17.72 -13.09
CA VAL A 147 -12.50 19.18 -12.97
C VAL A 147 -13.10 19.87 -14.20
N SER A 148 -13.70 21.05 -14.02
CA SER A 148 -14.20 21.84 -15.15
C SER A 148 -13.03 22.34 -16.01
N VAL A 149 -12.87 21.78 -17.21
CA VAL A 149 -11.79 22.17 -18.13
C VAL A 149 -11.75 23.66 -18.45
N PRO A 150 -12.87 24.32 -18.83
CA PRO A 150 -12.86 25.75 -19.15
C PRO A 150 -12.65 26.69 -17.95
N GLU A 151 -12.94 26.24 -16.73
CA GLU A 151 -12.81 27.08 -15.52
C GLU A 151 -11.54 26.80 -14.72
N PHE A 152 -10.99 25.58 -14.81
CA PHE A 152 -9.85 25.15 -14.02
C PHE A 152 -8.53 25.50 -14.72
N PHE A 153 -8.48 25.34 -16.04
CA PHE A 153 -7.29 25.61 -16.85
C PHE A 153 -7.41 26.95 -17.56
N SER A 154 -6.37 27.78 -17.47
CA SER A 154 -6.29 28.98 -18.31
C SER A 154 -6.16 28.60 -19.77
N HIS A 155 -5.41 27.53 -20.06
CA HIS A 155 -5.22 27.02 -21.41
C HIS A 155 -4.88 25.53 -21.43
N VAL A 156 -5.33 24.84 -22.48
CA VAL A 156 -5.01 23.44 -22.75
C VAL A 156 -4.46 23.30 -24.17
N TYR A 157 -3.31 22.64 -24.31
CA TYR A 157 -2.70 22.32 -25.60
C TYR A 157 -2.82 20.82 -25.87
N LEU A 158 -3.47 20.46 -26.96
CA LEU A 158 -3.45 19.10 -27.50
C LEU A 158 -2.38 19.04 -28.58
N VAL A 159 -1.36 18.19 -28.41
CA VAL A 159 -0.27 18.01 -29.38
C VAL A 159 -0.35 16.60 -29.95
N ASP A 160 -0.48 16.46 -31.27
CA ASP A 160 -0.46 15.16 -31.96
C ASP A 160 0.15 15.28 -33.36
N LEU A 161 0.61 14.16 -33.91
CA LEU A 161 1.22 14.10 -35.24
C LEU A 161 0.20 13.74 -36.35
N SER A 162 -0.98 13.19 -36.02
CA SER A 162 -1.99 12.75 -37.00
C SER A 162 -3.03 13.84 -37.30
N PRO A 163 -3.05 14.43 -38.51
CA PRO A 163 -4.05 15.44 -38.88
C PRO A 163 -5.50 14.92 -38.78
N SER A 164 -5.76 13.66 -39.12
CA SER A 164 -7.11 13.08 -39.08
C SER A 164 -7.68 12.97 -37.66
N LEU A 165 -6.86 12.56 -36.69
CA LEU A 165 -7.29 12.51 -35.28
C LEU A 165 -7.55 13.92 -34.72
N LEU A 166 -6.70 14.89 -35.09
CA LEU A 166 -6.85 16.27 -34.67
C LEU A 166 -8.11 16.93 -35.21
N GLU A 167 -8.57 16.54 -36.40
CA GLU A 167 -9.84 17.02 -36.94
C GLU A 167 -11.04 16.52 -36.12
N VAL A 168 -10.97 15.29 -35.62
CA VAL A 168 -11.97 14.77 -34.65
C VAL A 168 -11.91 15.56 -33.35
N ALA A 169 -10.70 15.91 -32.88
CA ALA A 169 -10.52 16.71 -31.67
C ALA A 169 -11.11 18.12 -31.80
N ARG A 170 -10.88 18.81 -32.92
CA ARG A 170 -11.46 20.15 -33.18
C ARG A 170 -12.98 20.11 -33.13
N LYS A 171 -13.60 19.17 -33.85
CA LYS A 171 -15.07 18.97 -33.83
C LYS A 171 -15.60 18.66 -32.44
N ARG A 172 -14.85 17.88 -31.65
CA ARG A 172 -15.21 17.57 -30.25
C ARG A 172 -15.23 18.85 -29.39
N PHE A 173 -14.18 19.66 -29.45
CA PHE A 173 -14.09 20.87 -28.63
C PHE A 173 -15.05 21.98 -29.09
N GLU A 174 -15.30 22.09 -30.39
CA GLU A 174 -16.36 22.95 -30.93
C GLU A 174 -17.73 22.55 -30.40
N ARG A 175 -18.08 21.25 -30.45
CA ARG A 175 -19.32 20.71 -29.87
C ARG A 175 -19.44 20.99 -28.37
N LEU A 176 -18.34 20.91 -27.62
CA LEU A 176 -18.31 21.18 -26.18
C LEU A 176 -18.28 22.69 -25.86
N GLY A 177 -18.07 23.55 -26.86
CA GLY A 177 -17.96 25.01 -26.69
C GLY A 177 -16.68 25.47 -25.98
N TRP A 178 -15.63 24.65 -25.95
CA TRP A 178 -14.39 24.95 -25.23
C TRP A 178 -13.45 25.81 -26.07
N LYS A 179 -13.22 27.05 -25.61
CA LYS A 179 -12.40 28.06 -26.31
C LYS A 179 -10.96 28.14 -25.83
N ASN A 180 -10.66 27.55 -24.66
CA ASN A 180 -9.34 27.53 -24.05
C ASN A 180 -8.50 26.30 -24.45
N VAL A 181 -8.90 25.60 -25.53
CA VAL A 181 -8.19 24.40 -26.03
C VAL A 181 -7.62 24.68 -27.41
N THR A 182 -6.31 24.53 -27.57
CA THR A 182 -5.62 24.65 -28.87
C THR A 182 -5.15 23.29 -29.35
N VAL A 183 -5.50 22.96 -30.60
CA VAL A 183 -5.14 21.70 -31.25
C VAL A 183 -3.95 21.93 -32.18
N VAL A 184 -2.81 21.33 -31.86
CA VAL A 184 -1.51 21.55 -32.52
C VAL A 184 -1.09 20.27 -33.25
N CYS A 185 -0.93 20.36 -34.57
CA CYS A 185 -0.38 19.29 -35.39
C CYS A 185 1.13 19.43 -35.47
N GLN A 186 1.85 18.73 -34.59
CA GLN A 186 3.30 18.85 -34.48
C GLN A 186 3.92 17.60 -33.84
N ASP A 187 5.17 17.34 -34.19
CA ASP A 187 6.00 16.36 -33.50
C ASP A 187 6.27 16.81 -32.05
N ALA A 188 5.97 15.93 -31.08
CA ALA A 188 6.15 16.16 -29.66
C ALA A 188 7.58 16.62 -29.27
N ARG A 189 8.60 16.23 -30.04
CA ARG A 189 10.00 16.63 -29.83
C ARG A 189 10.23 18.14 -30.02
N SER A 190 9.51 18.71 -30.98
CA SER A 190 9.67 20.11 -31.40
C SER A 190 8.70 21.07 -30.72
N PHE A 191 7.64 20.57 -30.07
CA PHE A 191 6.65 21.41 -29.41
C PHE A 191 7.27 22.24 -28.27
N ARG A 192 6.90 23.52 -28.21
CA ARG A 192 7.25 24.47 -27.15
C ARG A 192 6.00 25.30 -26.83
N LEU A 193 5.90 25.82 -25.61
CA LEU A 193 4.80 26.72 -25.24
C LEU A 193 4.93 28.05 -26.00
N PRO A 194 3.83 28.61 -26.55
CA PRO A 194 3.86 29.90 -27.24
C PRO A 194 4.34 31.06 -26.36
N GLU A 195 5.12 31.97 -26.94
CA GLU A 195 5.76 33.11 -26.25
C GLU A 195 4.77 34.18 -25.76
N ASP A 196 3.58 34.30 -26.35
CA ASP A 196 2.56 35.31 -25.95
C ASP A 196 2.02 35.13 -24.52
N ASN A 197 2.28 33.97 -23.90
CA ASN A 197 1.98 33.70 -22.49
C ASN A 197 3.19 33.89 -21.57
N ILE A 198 4.28 34.47 -22.07
CA ILE A 198 5.58 34.62 -21.40
C ILE A 198 6.01 36.09 -21.54
N ASP A 199 5.67 36.91 -20.54
CA ASP A 199 6.18 38.28 -20.43
C ASP A 199 7.65 38.21 -19.94
N PRO A 200 8.66 38.48 -20.78
CA PRO A 200 10.06 38.16 -20.49
C PRO A 200 10.67 38.97 -19.34
N ILE A 201 9.99 40.04 -18.89
CA ILE A 201 10.45 40.92 -17.81
C ILE A 201 9.81 40.54 -16.45
N LYS A 202 8.78 39.67 -16.40
CA LYS A 202 8.00 39.41 -15.18
C LYS A 202 7.96 37.98 -14.64
N THR A 203 8.36 36.94 -15.37
CA THR A 203 8.11 35.56 -14.93
C THR A 203 9.34 34.76 -14.52
N VAL A 204 9.56 34.69 -13.21
CA VAL A 204 10.11 33.50 -12.56
C VAL A 204 9.00 32.43 -12.58
N GLY A 205 9.09 31.40 -13.45
CA GLY A 205 8.13 30.26 -13.46
C GLY A 205 7.42 29.90 -14.79
N ALA A 206 8.05 30.12 -15.95
CA ALA A 206 7.52 29.66 -17.24
C ALA A 206 7.45 28.11 -17.32
N GLY A 207 6.36 27.56 -17.88
CA GLY A 207 6.15 26.12 -18.07
C GLY A 207 4.68 25.71 -17.94
N ALA A 208 4.38 24.44 -18.22
CA ALA A 208 3.07 23.82 -17.99
C ALA A 208 2.92 23.35 -16.53
N ASP A 209 1.73 23.49 -15.96
CA ASP A 209 1.40 22.94 -14.63
C ASP A 209 1.14 21.43 -14.71
N VAL A 210 0.68 20.95 -15.88
CA VAL A 210 0.38 19.56 -16.15
C VAL A 210 0.86 19.19 -17.55
N VAL A 211 1.54 18.04 -17.65
CA VAL A 211 1.77 17.36 -18.92
C VAL A 211 1.18 15.96 -18.81
N THR A 212 0.43 15.52 -19.82
CA THR A 212 -0.09 14.14 -19.88
C THR A 212 0.35 13.41 -21.14
N MET A 213 0.52 12.10 -21.01
CA MET A 213 0.75 11.16 -22.11
C MET A 213 -0.09 9.91 -21.87
N SER A 214 -0.99 9.58 -22.81
CA SER A 214 -1.78 8.36 -22.72
C SER A 214 -1.55 7.50 -23.95
N TYR A 215 -0.89 6.36 -23.74
CA TYR A 215 -0.57 5.37 -24.76
C TYR A 215 0.16 5.96 -25.98
N SER A 216 0.91 7.04 -25.76
CA SER A 216 1.68 7.73 -26.80
C SER A 216 3.17 7.46 -26.67
N LEU A 217 3.70 7.23 -25.46
CA LEU A 217 5.14 7.02 -25.25
C LEU A 217 5.61 5.70 -25.88
N SER A 218 4.79 4.64 -25.86
CA SER A 218 5.07 3.36 -26.56
C SER A 218 5.00 3.48 -28.09
N MET A 219 4.36 4.53 -28.62
CA MET A 219 4.22 4.77 -30.07
C MET A 219 5.28 5.71 -30.64
N ILE A 220 6.04 6.40 -29.79
CA ILE A 220 7.12 7.32 -30.21
C ILE A 220 8.44 6.54 -30.27
N PRO A 221 9.09 6.39 -31.44
CA PRO A 221 10.38 5.72 -31.55
C PRO A 221 11.47 6.39 -30.71
N ASP A 222 11.70 7.70 -30.91
CA ASP A 222 12.75 8.49 -30.24
C ASP A 222 12.30 9.07 -28.90
N TYR A 223 11.76 8.22 -28.03
CA TYR A 223 11.11 8.64 -26.78
C TYR A 223 12.04 9.37 -25.80
N TYR A 224 13.36 9.11 -25.83
CA TYR A 224 14.34 9.82 -25.00
C TYR A 224 14.22 11.34 -25.18
N SER A 225 14.21 11.80 -26.43
CA SER A 225 14.12 13.24 -26.74
C SER A 225 12.81 13.89 -26.27
N VAL A 226 11.71 13.13 -26.24
CA VAL A 226 10.41 13.60 -25.75
C VAL A 226 10.39 13.65 -24.22
N VAL A 227 10.88 12.60 -23.54
CA VAL A 227 10.98 12.59 -22.07
C VAL A 227 11.90 13.74 -21.60
N ASP A 228 12.96 14.02 -22.34
CA ASP A 228 13.89 15.12 -22.08
C ASP A 228 13.24 16.49 -22.27
N SER A 229 12.50 16.68 -23.37
CA SER A 229 11.81 17.94 -23.65
C SER A 229 10.71 18.23 -22.62
N ILE A 230 10.03 17.20 -22.11
CA ILE A 230 9.05 17.35 -21.02
C ILE A 230 9.71 17.96 -19.78
N GLY A 231 10.96 17.61 -19.50
CA GLY A 231 11.75 18.20 -18.41
C GLY A 231 11.97 19.71 -18.54
N HIS A 232 11.87 20.28 -19.74
CA HIS A 232 11.90 21.73 -19.95
C HIS A 232 10.51 22.34 -20.08
N LEU A 233 9.51 21.53 -20.45
CA LEU A 233 8.13 21.95 -20.66
C LEU A 233 7.36 22.11 -19.34
N VAL A 234 7.57 21.22 -18.38
CA VAL A 234 6.83 21.21 -17.10
C VAL A 234 7.52 22.08 -16.04
N LYS A 235 6.73 22.88 -15.31
CA LYS A 235 7.24 23.68 -14.19
C LYS A 235 7.93 22.78 -13.13
N PRO A 236 8.86 23.31 -12.32
CA PRO A 236 9.43 22.59 -11.16
C PRO A 236 8.39 22.03 -10.17
N SER A 237 7.27 22.74 -10.04
CA SER A 237 6.11 22.32 -9.24
C SER A 237 5.02 21.64 -10.07
N GLY A 238 5.20 21.45 -11.38
CA GLY A 238 4.21 20.84 -12.25
C GLY A 238 4.12 19.32 -12.08
N LEU A 239 3.11 18.72 -12.71
CA LEU A 239 2.82 17.30 -12.68
C LEU A 239 2.96 16.67 -14.06
N LEU A 240 3.44 15.44 -14.10
CA LEU A 240 3.51 14.61 -15.30
C LEU A 240 2.64 13.37 -15.08
N GLY A 241 1.58 13.21 -15.88
CA GLY A 241 0.70 12.04 -15.85
C GLY A 241 0.91 11.15 -17.07
N VAL A 242 1.41 9.94 -16.89
CA VAL A 242 1.64 8.97 -17.98
C VAL A 242 0.83 7.71 -17.73
N CYS A 243 0.12 7.23 -18.75
CA CYS A 243 -0.50 5.91 -18.76
C CYS A 243 -0.10 5.19 -20.04
N ASP A 244 0.64 4.08 -19.94
CA ASP A 244 1.13 3.38 -21.14
C ASP A 244 1.31 1.88 -20.92
N PHE A 245 1.55 1.14 -22.00
CA PHE A 245 1.91 -0.27 -21.99
C PHE A 245 3.34 -0.47 -21.49
N TYR A 246 3.61 -1.65 -20.93
CA TYR A 246 4.95 -2.01 -20.50
C TYR A 246 5.17 -3.51 -20.47
N VAL A 247 6.44 -3.90 -20.46
CA VAL A 247 6.89 -5.27 -20.21
C VAL A 247 8.18 -5.20 -19.41
N GLN A 248 8.17 -5.65 -18.16
CA GLN A 248 9.33 -5.60 -17.26
C GLN A 248 9.54 -6.95 -16.56
N SER A 249 10.81 -7.32 -16.37
CA SER A 249 11.19 -8.40 -15.47
C SER A 249 11.34 -7.89 -14.04
N ILE A 250 11.26 -8.77 -13.05
CA ILE A 250 11.52 -8.39 -11.66
C ILE A 250 13.00 -8.08 -11.44
N VAL A 251 13.87 -8.74 -12.21
CA VAL A 251 15.33 -8.52 -12.20
C VAL A 251 15.66 -7.08 -12.64
N ASP A 252 14.89 -6.50 -13.56
CA ASP A 252 15.15 -5.16 -14.10
C ASP A 252 14.91 -4.06 -13.05
N VAL A 253 14.09 -4.35 -12.03
CA VAL A 253 13.62 -3.37 -11.04
C VAL A 253 14.13 -3.62 -9.63
N SER A 254 14.74 -4.78 -9.37
CA SER A 254 15.07 -5.21 -8.00
C SER A 254 16.15 -4.37 -7.30
N SER A 255 16.99 -3.67 -8.06
CA SER A 255 18.04 -2.78 -7.52
C SER A 255 17.60 -1.32 -7.33
N ARG A 256 16.34 -0.96 -7.65
CA ARG A 256 15.89 0.43 -7.68
C ARG A 256 15.06 0.80 -6.46
N ASN A 257 15.49 1.82 -5.74
CA ASN A 257 14.84 2.35 -4.53
C ASN A 257 13.99 3.62 -4.78
N TYR A 258 14.01 4.17 -6.00
CA TYR A 258 13.29 5.41 -6.37
C TYR A 258 11.95 5.18 -7.09
N ILE A 259 11.59 3.91 -7.28
CA ILE A 259 10.31 3.53 -7.86
C ILE A 259 9.18 3.71 -6.84
N GLY A 260 7.95 3.91 -7.32
CA GLY A 260 6.77 4.03 -6.46
C GLY A 260 6.29 2.73 -5.81
N GLY A 261 7.03 1.62 -5.91
CA GLY A 261 6.65 0.28 -5.44
C GLY A 261 6.69 -0.76 -6.55
N ALA A 262 6.94 -2.02 -6.18
CA ALA A 262 7.14 -3.12 -7.13
C ALA A 262 5.87 -3.93 -7.48
N PHE A 263 4.72 -3.54 -6.92
CA PHE A 263 3.46 -4.30 -7.05
C PHE A 263 3.04 -4.49 -8.51
N ASN A 264 2.74 -5.75 -8.88
CA ASN A 264 2.31 -6.18 -10.21
C ASN A 264 3.23 -5.76 -11.39
N ARG A 265 4.47 -5.31 -11.12
CA ARG A 265 5.44 -4.91 -12.17
C ARG A 265 5.97 -6.10 -12.96
N HIS A 266 6.10 -7.28 -12.35
CA HIS A 266 6.63 -8.44 -13.04
C HIS A 266 5.68 -8.94 -14.14
N VAL A 267 6.22 -9.08 -15.36
CA VAL A 267 5.60 -9.84 -16.45
C VAL A 267 6.48 -11.06 -16.71
N ASN A 268 5.91 -12.27 -16.74
CA ASN A 268 6.68 -13.48 -16.98
C ASN A 268 7.26 -13.53 -18.40
N TRP A 269 8.26 -14.40 -18.64
CA TRP A 269 8.99 -14.43 -19.92
C TRP A 269 8.08 -14.63 -21.14
N LEU A 270 7.14 -15.59 -21.05
CA LEU A 270 6.17 -15.85 -22.12
C LEU A 270 5.31 -14.62 -22.44
N GLY A 271 4.80 -13.95 -21.40
CA GLY A 271 4.00 -12.74 -21.54
C GLY A 271 4.81 -11.60 -22.15
N ARG A 272 6.07 -11.42 -21.75
CA ARG A 272 6.95 -10.40 -22.35
C ARG A 272 7.19 -10.66 -23.83
N ALA A 273 7.49 -11.90 -24.21
CA ALA A 273 7.71 -12.27 -25.60
C ALA A 273 6.44 -12.09 -26.44
N PHE A 274 5.31 -12.60 -25.94
CA PHE A 274 4.02 -12.50 -26.62
C PHE A 274 3.57 -11.06 -26.84
N TRP A 275 3.55 -10.24 -25.78
CA TRP A 275 3.06 -8.86 -25.89
C TRP A 275 3.99 -8.00 -26.74
N ARG A 276 5.32 -8.20 -26.69
CA ARG A 276 6.25 -7.52 -27.60
C ARG A 276 5.90 -7.80 -29.06
N ALA A 277 5.83 -9.08 -29.43
CA ALA A 277 5.53 -9.48 -30.80
C ALA A 277 4.14 -9.01 -31.26
N TRP A 278 3.14 -9.07 -30.39
CA TRP A 278 1.78 -8.62 -30.70
C TRP A 278 1.73 -7.13 -31.04
N PHE A 279 2.34 -6.28 -30.21
CA PHE A 279 2.29 -4.83 -30.39
C PHE A 279 3.25 -4.34 -31.48
N GLU A 280 4.35 -5.05 -31.74
CA GLU A 280 5.26 -4.74 -32.84
C GLU A 280 4.56 -4.83 -34.21
N ALA A 281 3.58 -5.74 -34.36
CA ALA A 281 2.75 -5.82 -35.57
C ALA A 281 1.98 -4.51 -35.84
N ASP A 282 1.63 -3.76 -34.79
CA ASP A 282 0.96 -2.45 -34.86
C ASP A 282 1.95 -1.26 -34.77
N ARG A 283 3.27 -1.52 -34.90
CA ARG A 283 4.37 -0.54 -34.70
C ARG A 283 4.40 0.11 -33.32
N VAL A 284 3.85 -0.55 -32.31
CA VAL A 284 3.91 -0.13 -30.91
C VAL A 284 5.05 -0.88 -30.22
N ASN A 285 6.00 -0.15 -29.66
CA ASN A 285 7.22 -0.74 -29.12
C ASN A 285 7.14 -0.88 -27.60
N LEU A 286 6.89 -2.10 -27.12
CA LEU A 286 6.87 -2.42 -25.68
C LEU A 286 8.28 -2.77 -25.19
N ASP A 287 8.95 -1.80 -24.56
CA ASP A 287 10.25 -2.00 -23.92
C ASP A 287 10.22 -1.55 -22.45
N ALA A 288 11.00 -2.22 -21.60
CA ALA A 288 11.17 -1.86 -20.19
C ALA A 288 11.80 -0.47 -20.04
N ALA A 289 12.76 -0.15 -20.92
CA ALA A 289 13.56 1.08 -20.89
C ALA A 289 12.72 2.36 -20.97
N ARG A 290 11.51 2.31 -21.58
CA ARG A 290 10.62 3.48 -21.68
C ARG A 290 10.14 3.96 -20.32
N ARG A 291 9.63 3.04 -19.50
CA ARG A 291 9.20 3.34 -18.12
C ARG A 291 10.41 3.63 -17.24
N ASP A 292 11.50 2.89 -17.43
CA ASP A 292 12.73 3.06 -16.65
C ASP A 292 13.33 4.45 -16.83
N TYR A 293 13.41 4.91 -18.08
CA TYR A 293 13.93 6.24 -18.38
C TYR A 293 13.01 7.35 -17.87
N LEU A 294 11.70 7.16 -17.97
CA LEU A 294 10.71 8.07 -17.37
C LEU A 294 10.90 8.19 -15.85
N GLU A 295 10.99 7.05 -15.14
CA GLU A 295 11.19 7.01 -13.69
C GLU A 295 12.60 7.46 -13.26
N TYR A 296 13.59 7.43 -14.16
CA TYR A 296 14.93 8.00 -13.93
C TYR A 296 14.98 9.53 -14.11
N ARG A 297 14.16 10.06 -15.03
CA ARG A 297 14.11 11.49 -15.34
C ARG A 297 13.20 12.29 -14.40
N PHE A 298 12.20 11.64 -13.82
CA PHE A 298 11.20 12.30 -12.97
C PHE A 298 11.07 11.61 -11.61
N GLY A 299 10.80 12.39 -10.57
CA GLY A 299 10.46 11.89 -9.25
C GLY A 299 9.07 11.27 -9.23
N THR A 300 8.93 10.08 -8.64
CA THR A 300 7.65 9.36 -8.56
C THR A 300 6.79 9.89 -7.42
N VAL A 301 5.61 10.45 -7.73
CA VAL A 301 4.60 10.83 -6.73
C VAL A 301 3.69 9.62 -6.44
N ILE A 302 3.08 9.07 -7.48
CA ILE A 302 2.23 7.86 -7.43
C ILE A 302 2.52 7.02 -8.66
N SER A 303 2.58 5.70 -8.50
CA SER A 303 2.60 4.77 -9.62
C SER A 303 1.67 3.60 -9.37
N ALA A 304 1.14 2.99 -10.43
CA ALA A 304 0.42 1.72 -10.35
C ALA A 304 0.66 0.88 -11.61
N SER A 305 0.62 -0.45 -11.46
CA SER A 305 0.74 -1.39 -12.58
C SER A 305 -0.43 -2.36 -12.57
N GLU A 306 -1.09 -2.53 -13.71
CA GLU A 306 -2.37 -3.21 -13.81
C GLU A 306 -2.42 -4.11 -15.06
N ARG A 307 -3.49 -4.92 -15.17
CA ARG A 307 -3.72 -5.83 -16.30
C ARG A 307 -5.09 -5.64 -16.90
N ASN A 308 -5.15 -5.47 -18.22
CA ASN A 308 -6.42 -5.45 -18.94
C ASN A 308 -6.85 -6.88 -19.31
N TYR A 309 -7.54 -7.55 -18.39
CA TYR A 309 -7.99 -8.94 -18.58
C TYR A 309 -9.08 -9.13 -19.64
N LEU A 310 -9.77 -8.06 -20.06
CA LEU A 310 -10.77 -8.17 -21.13
C LEU A 310 -10.16 -8.57 -22.48
N LEU A 311 -8.86 -8.37 -22.64
CA LEU A 311 -8.12 -8.65 -23.87
C LEU A 311 -6.88 -9.52 -23.59
N GLY A 312 -7.00 -10.47 -22.64
CA GLY A 312 -5.92 -11.43 -22.36
C GLY A 312 -4.89 -10.98 -21.33
N GLY A 313 -5.12 -9.87 -20.62
CA GLY A 313 -4.24 -9.42 -19.54
C GLY A 313 -3.13 -8.49 -20.02
N ILE A 314 -3.44 -7.54 -20.90
CA ILE A 314 -2.46 -6.59 -21.44
C ILE A 314 -1.87 -5.75 -20.29
N PRO A 315 -0.54 -5.74 -20.11
CA PRO A 315 0.12 -4.96 -19.06
C PRO A 315 0.13 -3.46 -19.38
N TYR A 316 -0.35 -2.64 -18.45
CA TYR A 316 -0.26 -1.19 -18.51
C TYR A 316 0.10 -0.61 -17.15
N TYR A 317 0.69 0.58 -17.13
CA TYR A 317 1.04 1.31 -15.92
C TYR A 317 0.46 2.71 -15.94
N ILE A 318 0.31 3.26 -14.74
CA ILE A 318 0.00 4.67 -14.49
C ILE A 318 1.17 5.24 -13.68
N PHE A 319 1.66 6.41 -14.09
CA PHE A 319 2.74 7.13 -13.44
C PHE A 319 2.33 8.60 -13.29
N ILE A 320 2.31 9.07 -12.05
CA ILE A 320 2.22 10.49 -11.72
C ILE A 320 3.57 10.89 -11.15
N GLY A 321 4.25 11.77 -11.86
CA GLY A 321 5.57 12.26 -11.50
C GLY A 321 5.67 13.76 -11.44
N ARG A 322 6.85 14.22 -11.03
CA ARG A 322 7.27 15.62 -11.03
C ARG A 322 8.75 15.71 -11.35
N GLN A 323 9.27 16.93 -11.53
CA GLN A 323 10.72 17.14 -11.70
C GLN A 323 11.50 16.46 -10.56
N LYS A 324 12.53 15.68 -10.92
CA LYS A 324 13.38 14.99 -9.93
C LYS A 324 14.30 15.95 -9.19
N ASP A 325 14.63 17.07 -9.83
CA ASP A 325 15.44 18.13 -9.24
C ASP A 325 14.59 18.91 -8.24
N ILE A 326 14.62 18.49 -6.98
CA ILE A 326 14.37 19.41 -5.88
C ILE A 326 15.56 20.37 -5.95
N SER A 327 15.39 21.54 -6.57
CA SER A 327 16.45 22.52 -6.94
C SER A 327 17.77 22.36 -6.17
N PRO A 328 18.95 22.34 -6.80
CA PRO A 328 20.25 22.18 -6.13
C PRO A 328 20.69 23.40 -5.29
N ASN A 329 19.75 24.07 -4.65
CA ASN A 329 19.95 25.12 -3.66
C ASN A 329 19.95 24.52 -2.24
N GLN A 330 20.58 25.21 -1.29
CA GLN A 330 20.60 24.90 0.15
C GLN A 330 19.25 24.41 0.71
N ALA A 331 18.13 24.96 0.20
CA ALA A 331 16.77 24.62 0.58
C ALA A 331 16.39 23.13 0.46
N SER A 332 16.95 22.40 -0.51
CA SER A 332 16.63 20.97 -0.72
C SER A 332 17.35 20.06 0.26
N ARG A 333 18.60 20.42 0.62
CA ARG A 333 19.32 19.74 1.71
C ARG A 333 18.69 20.06 3.05
N GLU A 334 18.32 21.31 3.29
CA GLU A 334 17.56 21.69 4.48
C GLU A 334 16.24 20.93 4.59
N ALA A 335 15.55 20.65 3.48
CA ALA A 335 14.33 19.84 3.49
C ALA A 335 14.61 18.36 3.85
N ILE A 336 15.66 17.76 3.29
CA ILE A 336 16.10 16.40 3.61
C ILE A 336 16.55 16.30 5.08
N GLU A 337 17.32 17.27 5.57
CA GLU A 337 17.78 17.35 6.95
C GLU A 337 16.63 17.61 7.93
N LYS A 338 15.64 18.44 7.56
CA LYS A 338 14.41 18.62 8.35
C LYS A 338 13.62 17.33 8.44
N LEU A 339 13.50 16.60 7.33
CA LEU A 339 12.85 15.29 7.31
C LEU A 339 13.61 14.31 8.21
N ASP A 340 14.93 14.23 8.08
CA ASP A 340 15.79 13.38 8.90
C ASP A 340 15.65 13.67 10.40
N ALA A 341 15.76 14.94 10.80
CA ALA A 341 15.56 15.39 12.17
C ALA A 341 14.16 15.02 12.70
N SER A 342 13.13 15.12 11.83
CA SER A 342 11.77 14.73 12.17
C SER A 342 11.57 13.21 12.28
N PHE A 343 12.45 12.40 11.71
CA PHE A 343 12.41 10.94 11.78
C PHE A 343 13.23 10.39 12.94
N THR A 344 14.31 11.07 13.32
CA THR A 344 15.25 10.63 14.35
C THR A 344 15.03 11.26 15.72
N GLU A 345 14.05 12.16 15.90
CA GLU A 345 13.91 13.01 17.11
C GLU A 345 15.08 13.98 17.36
N SER A 346 15.90 14.26 16.33
CA SER A 346 17.07 15.13 16.49
C SER A 346 16.71 16.62 16.53
N PRO A 347 17.32 17.45 17.41
CA PRO A 347 17.14 18.90 17.39
C PRO A 347 17.79 19.52 16.14
N TYR A 348 17.02 20.32 15.39
CA TYR A 348 17.49 21.00 14.18
C TYR A 348 18.43 22.18 14.52
N LEU A 349 19.64 22.18 13.97
CA LEU A 349 20.56 23.33 13.93
C LEU A 349 20.66 23.82 12.47
N SER A 350 20.29 25.07 12.20
CA SER A 350 20.34 25.63 10.84
C SER A 350 21.78 25.85 10.36
N PRO A 351 22.18 25.52 9.11
CA PRO A 351 23.54 25.77 8.65
C PRO A 351 23.63 26.88 7.59
N ALA A 352 24.04 28.07 8.04
CA ALA A 352 24.85 28.94 7.19
C ALA A 352 26.27 28.33 7.10
N ASN A 353 26.71 27.99 5.89
CA ASN A 353 28.04 27.47 5.51
C ASN A 353 28.24 25.94 5.58
N HIS A 354 27.75 25.22 4.56
CA HIS A 354 27.89 23.76 4.42
C HIS A 354 28.39 23.34 3.02
N ARG A 355 29.54 23.89 2.62
CA ARG A 355 30.30 23.38 1.45
C ARG A 355 31.68 22.82 1.81
N LYS A 356 32.21 23.13 3.01
CA LYS A 356 33.47 22.57 3.55
C LYS A 356 33.26 21.41 4.54
N GLU A 357 32.03 21.15 4.98
CA GLU A 357 31.73 20.06 5.92
C GLU A 357 31.34 18.74 5.26
N MET A 358 30.94 18.74 3.98
CA MET A 358 30.55 17.52 3.26
C MET A 358 31.69 16.52 3.07
N ASP A 359 32.90 17.00 2.78
CA ASP A 359 34.07 16.12 2.66
C ASP A 359 34.47 15.52 4.03
N LYS A 360 34.08 16.18 5.13
CA LYS A 360 34.19 15.62 6.49
C LYS A 360 33.02 14.70 6.83
N ALA A 361 31.81 14.94 6.33
CA ALA A 361 30.60 14.17 6.63
C ALA A 361 30.63 12.74 6.10
N ILE A 362 31.28 12.49 4.96
CA ILE A 362 31.49 11.12 4.45
C ILE A 362 32.34 10.29 5.44
N ILE A 363 33.33 10.93 6.08
CA ILE A 363 34.23 10.31 7.07
C ILE A 363 33.60 10.29 8.49
N LYS A 364 32.71 11.23 8.81
CA LYS A 364 32.01 11.35 10.10
C LYS A 364 30.66 10.61 10.15
N SER A 365 30.16 10.13 9.00
CA SER A 365 28.89 9.41 8.81
C SER A 365 28.74 8.16 9.70
N THR A 366 29.83 7.67 10.28
CA THR A 366 29.83 6.54 11.20
C THR A 366 29.37 6.92 12.62
N GLN A 367 29.27 8.21 12.98
CA GLN A 367 29.00 8.67 14.36
C GLN A 367 27.62 9.31 14.59
N GLU A 368 26.92 9.82 13.56
CA GLU A 368 25.61 10.47 13.71
C GLU A 368 24.43 9.48 13.46
N ILE A 369 23.26 9.72 14.06
CA ILE A 369 22.06 8.88 13.90
C ILE A 369 21.23 9.45 12.74
N HIS A 370 21.08 8.69 11.65
CA HIS A 370 20.29 9.07 10.50
C HIS A 370 19.14 8.10 10.21
N SER A 371 18.08 8.63 9.60
CA SER A 371 16.95 7.86 9.10
C SER A 371 17.30 7.08 7.82
N LYS A 372 16.57 6.00 7.54
CA LYS A 372 16.72 5.23 6.29
C LYS A 372 16.44 6.10 5.05
N ALA A 373 15.50 7.03 5.17
CA ALA A 373 15.19 7.97 4.12
C ALA A 373 16.41 8.84 3.78
N TYR A 374 17.09 9.38 4.79
CA TYR A 374 18.30 10.19 4.61
C TYR A 374 19.43 9.38 3.98
N GLU A 375 19.74 8.20 4.51
CA GLU A 375 20.78 7.31 3.96
C GLU A 375 20.51 7.00 2.47
N SER A 376 19.27 6.63 2.14
CA SER A 376 18.88 6.35 0.75
C SER A 376 18.92 7.60 -0.14
N ALA A 377 18.59 8.78 0.39
CA ALA A 377 18.66 10.03 -0.36
C ALA A 377 20.11 10.40 -0.70
N VAL A 378 21.04 10.24 0.25
CA VAL A 378 22.46 10.52 0.04
C VAL A 378 23.03 9.62 -1.06
N VAL A 379 22.74 8.31 -1.00
CA VAL A 379 23.18 7.35 -2.04
C VAL A 379 22.63 7.75 -3.41
N ASN A 380 21.33 8.04 -3.51
CA ASN A 380 20.71 8.38 -4.80
C ASN A 380 21.25 9.69 -5.38
N LEU A 381 21.39 10.73 -4.55
CA LEU A 381 21.95 12.00 -4.98
C LEU A 381 23.40 11.85 -5.47
N SER A 382 24.20 11.01 -4.81
CA SER A 382 25.58 10.74 -5.23
C SER A 382 25.67 10.03 -6.60
N ALA A 383 24.67 9.21 -6.92
CA ALA A 383 24.57 8.47 -8.18
C ALA A 383 23.72 9.18 -9.26
N ASN A 384 23.31 10.44 -9.02
CA ASN A 384 22.40 11.20 -9.89
C ASN A 384 21.06 10.46 -10.20
N LEU A 385 20.61 9.66 -9.24
CA LEU A 385 19.32 8.97 -9.25
C LEU A 385 18.26 9.86 -8.59
N PRO A 386 16.98 9.75 -8.99
CA PRO A 386 15.89 10.39 -8.27
C PRO A 386 15.85 9.93 -6.81
N LEU A 387 15.37 10.78 -5.92
CA LEU A 387 15.08 10.38 -4.54
C LEU A 387 14.01 9.28 -4.47
N PRO A 388 13.93 8.52 -3.36
CA PRO A 388 12.82 7.63 -3.11
C PRO A 388 11.44 8.30 -3.26
N ALA A 389 10.42 7.55 -3.71
CA ALA A 389 9.07 8.09 -3.92
C ALA A 389 8.48 8.77 -2.67
N ALA A 390 8.90 8.36 -1.47
CA ALA A 390 8.50 8.97 -0.21
C ALA A 390 8.83 10.47 -0.09
N PHE A 391 9.83 10.97 -0.84
CA PHE A 391 10.23 12.39 -0.84
C PHE A 391 9.38 13.29 -1.75
N TYR A 392 8.60 12.69 -2.66
CA TYR A 392 7.75 13.44 -3.59
C TYR A 392 6.27 13.42 -3.19
N GLN A 393 5.95 12.78 -2.06
CA GLN A 393 4.60 12.70 -1.52
C GLN A 393 4.21 14.01 -0.82
N ASN A 394 2.92 14.30 -0.78
CA ASN A 394 2.40 15.49 -0.10
C ASN A 394 2.54 15.38 1.43
N HIS A 395 2.49 14.15 1.96
CA HIS A 395 2.60 13.86 3.39
C HIS A 395 3.78 12.93 3.64
N HIS A 396 4.55 13.21 4.68
CA HIS A 396 5.77 12.47 5.02
C HIS A 396 5.58 11.63 6.30
N TYR A 397 4.38 11.09 6.50
CA TYR A 397 4.08 10.26 7.68
C TYR A 397 4.70 8.85 7.56
N ARG A 398 4.75 8.28 6.36
CA ARG A 398 5.36 6.96 6.09
C ARG A 398 6.84 7.13 5.79
N ILE A 399 7.67 6.51 6.62
CA ILE A 399 9.12 6.51 6.41
C ILE A 399 9.48 5.52 5.31
N PHE A 400 10.45 5.90 4.49
CA PHE A 400 10.97 5.06 3.41
C PHE A 400 11.39 3.68 3.93
N TYR A 401 10.97 2.63 3.21
CA TYR A 401 11.38 1.25 3.39
C TYR A 401 11.55 0.60 2.02
N ASN A 402 12.40 -0.42 1.94
CA ASN A 402 12.58 -1.20 0.71
C ASN A 402 11.57 -2.36 0.69
N ASP A 403 10.55 -2.29 -0.15
CA ASP A 403 9.46 -3.28 -0.24
C ASP A 403 9.89 -4.65 -0.81
N LEU A 404 11.11 -4.76 -1.34
CA LEU A 404 11.66 -5.99 -1.90
C LEU A 404 12.40 -6.87 -0.89
N LEU A 405 12.71 -6.36 0.31
CA LEU A 405 13.44 -7.16 1.30
C LEU A 405 12.60 -8.37 1.74
N PRO A 406 13.21 -9.56 1.90
CA PRO A 406 12.50 -10.78 2.31
C PRO A 406 11.66 -10.61 3.59
N LYS A 407 12.16 -9.82 4.54
CA LYS A 407 11.46 -9.53 5.80
C LYS A 407 10.12 -8.81 5.62
N HIS A 408 9.91 -8.11 4.51
CA HIS A 408 8.65 -7.42 4.22
C HIS A 408 7.71 -8.24 3.32
N THR A 409 8.25 -9.16 2.53
CA THR A 409 7.47 -10.00 1.60
C THR A 409 6.98 -11.31 2.22
N GLN A 410 7.51 -11.71 3.38
CA GLN A 410 7.14 -12.94 4.09
C GLN A 410 5.64 -13.07 4.43
N PHE A 411 4.89 -11.96 4.43
CA PHE A 411 3.45 -11.93 4.72
C PHE A 411 2.55 -12.10 3.49
N GLN A 412 3.10 -12.41 2.32
CA GLN A 412 2.35 -12.70 1.09
C GLN A 412 1.37 -11.58 0.68
N ASN A 413 1.76 -10.32 0.85
CA ASN A 413 0.92 -9.14 0.57
C ASN A 413 -0.39 -9.12 1.36
N GLU A 414 -0.40 -9.66 2.57
CA GLU A 414 -1.57 -9.68 3.44
C GLU A 414 -1.26 -9.09 4.83
N TYR A 415 -2.17 -8.28 5.37
CA TYR A 415 -2.12 -7.88 6.78
C TYR A 415 -2.75 -8.94 7.69
N ILE A 416 -2.30 -9.03 8.93
CA ILE A 416 -2.80 -10.06 9.85
C ILE A 416 -4.14 -9.63 10.46
N TYR A 417 -4.24 -8.37 10.91
CA TYR A 417 -5.37 -7.87 11.69
C TYR A 417 -6.03 -6.67 11.01
N ALA A 418 -7.36 -6.70 10.88
CA ALA A 418 -8.14 -5.56 10.35
C ALA A 418 -8.57 -4.56 11.46
N PHE A 419 -8.34 -4.91 12.72
CA PHE A 419 -8.66 -4.15 13.94
C PHE A 419 -7.69 -4.55 15.05
N ASN A 420 -7.48 -3.68 16.03
CA ASN A 420 -6.67 -3.96 17.22
C ASN A 420 -7.44 -4.84 18.23
N TRP A 421 -6.71 -5.66 18.98
CA TRP A 421 -7.24 -6.60 19.97
C TRP A 421 -6.78 -6.24 21.39
N GLU A 422 -6.66 -4.94 21.67
CA GLU A 422 -6.17 -4.41 22.94
C GLU A 422 -7.03 -3.21 23.32
N ASP A 423 -7.46 -3.14 24.58
CA ASP A 423 -8.36 -2.09 25.04
C ASP A 423 -7.64 -0.75 25.27
N PRO A 424 -7.84 0.28 24.42
CA PRO A 424 -7.19 1.57 24.61
C PRO A 424 -7.70 2.33 25.84
N ARG A 425 -8.86 1.98 26.41
CA ARG A 425 -9.35 2.60 27.66
C ARG A 425 -8.41 2.30 28.82
N VAL A 426 -7.86 1.09 28.85
CA VAL A 426 -6.88 0.70 29.87
C VAL A 426 -5.56 1.42 29.63
N ASP A 427 -5.13 1.58 28.38
CA ASP A 427 -3.93 2.34 28.03
C ASP A 427 -4.02 3.78 28.52
N HIS A 428 -5.12 4.50 28.24
CA HIS A 428 -5.29 5.88 28.71
C HIS A 428 -5.23 6.01 30.21
N ARG A 429 -5.85 5.07 30.94
CA ARG A 429 -5.85 5.05 32.41
C ARG A 429 -4.45 4.82 32.98
N LEU A 430 -3.68 3.93 32.37
CA LEU A 430 -2.35 3.53 32.85
C LEU A 430 -1.25 4.50 32.43
N LEU A 431 -1.29 4.99 31.19
CA LEU A 431 -0.25 5.80 30.58
C LEU A 431 -0.45 7.29 30.85
N ASN A 432 -1.69 7.77 31.03
CA ASN A 432 -1.98 9.18 31.25
C ASN A 432 -1.30 10.09 30.21
N ILE A 433 -1.50 9.79 28.92
CA ILE A 433 -0.82 10.43 27.78
C ILE A 433 -0.98 11.96 27.83
N LYS A 434 0.14 12.67 27.65
CA LYS A 434 0.29 14.13 27.65
C LYS A 434 0.79 14.64 26.30
N ARG A 435 0.77 15.97 26.14
CA ARG A 435 1.17 16.65 24.90
C ARG A 435 2.68 16.62 24.63
N ASP A 436 3.49 16.42 25.66
CA ASP A 436 4.96 16.31 25.55
C ASP A 436 5.43 14.87 25.30
N ASP A 437 4.51 13.89 25.36
CA ASP A 437 4.86 12.49 25.18
C ASP A 437 5.33 12.17 23.75
N VAL A 438 6.37 11.35 23.67
CA VAL A 438 6.82 10.67 22.45
C VAL A 438 6.60 9.19 22.65
N ILE A 439 5.66 8.67 21.89
CA ILE A 439 5.14 7.33 22.05
C ILE A 439 5.70 6.46 20.93
N LEU A 440 6.31 5.33 21.27
CA LEU A 440 6.52 4.23 20.33
C LEU A 440 5.41 3.19 20.56
N ALA A 441 4.73 2.75 19.51
CA ALA A 441 3.68 1.76 19.62
C ALA A 441 3.66 0.85 18.38
N ILE A 442 3.34 -0.43 18.58
CA ILE A 442 3.13 -1.35 17.47
C ILE A 442 1.90 -0.89 16.66
N THR A 443 2.01 -0.84 15.33
CA THR A 443 0.91 -0.33 14.48
C THR A 443 -0.31 -1.22 14.58
N SER A 444 -0.16 -2.54 14.37
CA SER A 444 -1.28 -3.46 14.19
C SER A 444 -2.27 -2.89 13.15
N ALA A 445 -3.56 -2.81 13.42
CA ALA A 445 -4.53 -2.19 12.52
C ALA A 445 -4.57 -0.64 12.59
N GLY A 446 -3.80 -0.03 13.49
CA GLY A 446 -3.73 1.42 13.69
C GLY A 446 -4.84 2.03 14.55
N ASP A 447 -5.74 1.23 15.14
CA ASP A 447 -6.86 1.76 15.94
C ASP A 447 -6.36 2.48 17.21
N ASN A 448 -5.41 1.85 17.92
CA ASN A 448 -4.84 2.43 19.13
C ASN A 448 -3.97 3.66 18.83
N ILE A 449 -3.28 3.68 17.68
CA ILE A 449 -2.52 4.85 17.23
C ILE A 449 -3.43 6.06 17.05
N LEU A 450 -4.58 5.88 16.36
CA LEU A 450 -5.58 6.93 16.21
C LEU A 450 -6.19 7.34 17.56
N ASP A 451 -6.32 6.40 18.50
CA ASP A 451 -6.82 6.69 19.84
C ASP A 451 -5.83 7.52 20.68
N TYR A 452 -4.53 7.25 20.56
CA TYR A 452 -3.49 8.04 21.22
C TYR A 452 -3.38 9.44 20.61
N LEU A 453 -3.45 9.57 19.28
CA LEU A 453 -3.40 10.87 18.58
C LEU A 453 -4.50 11.84 19.01
N GLN A 454 -5.66 11.35 19.45
CA GLN A 454 -6.73 12.21 20.01
C GLN A 454 -6.32 12.95 21.30
N LYS A 455 -5.22 12.56 21.95
CA LYS A 455 -4.61 13.27 23.10
C LYS A 455 -3.58 14.31 22.69
N SER A 456 -3.31 14.43 21.38
CA SER A 456 -2.30 15.33 20.80
C SER A 456 -0.92 15.20 21.46
N PRO A 457 -0.36 13.97 21.57
CA PRO A 457 1.03 13.80 22.01
C PRO A 457 1.97 14.49 21.01
N ARG A 458 3.20 14.79 21.45
CA ARG A 458 4.21 15.43 20.60
C ARG A 458 4.49 14.57 19.36
N ARG A 459 4.56 13.25 19.56
CA ARG A 459 4.83 12.30 18.48
C ARG A 459 4.36 10.88 18.80
N VAL A 460 3.96 10.15 17.77
CA VAL A 460 3.66 8.72 17.81
C VAL A 460 4.44 8.02 16.68
N HIS A 461 5.37 7.15 17.05
CA HIS A 461 6.06 6.21 16.18
C HIS A 461 5.25 4.91 16.13
N ALA A 462 4.46 4.72 15.07
CA ALA A 462 3.78 3.48 14.77
C ALA A 462 4.75 2.53 14.06
N VAL A 463 4.97 1.33 14.60
CA VAL A 463 5.98 0.38 14.12
C VAL A 463 5.35 -0.96 13.75
N ASP A 464 5.59 -1.44 12.55
CA ASP A 464 5.19 -2.80 12.14
C ASP A 464 6.14 -3.34 11.08
N LEU A 465 6.47 -4.62 11.14
CA LEU A 465 7.31 -5.28 10.13
C LEU A 465 6.54 -5.50 8.82
N ASN A 466 5.22 -5.71 8.91
CA ASN A 466 4.35 -6.01 7.78
C ASN A 466 3.90 -4.71 7.10
N PRO A 467 4.32 -4.45 5.84
CA PRO A 467 3.93 -3.23 5.15
C PRO A 467 2.42 -3.05 5.00
N ASN A 468 1.67 -4.15 4.92
CA ASN A 468 0.22 -4.16 4.69
C ASN A 468 -0.56 -3.67 5.91
N GLN A 469 -0.05 -3.90 7.13
CA GLN A 469 -0.61 -3.30 8.35
C GLN A 469 -0.45 -1.77 8.31
N ASN A 470 0.73 -1.33 7.89
CA ASN A 470 1.01 0.09 7.74
C ASN A 470 0.22 0.73 6.58
N HIS A 471 -0.11 -0.01 5.51
CA HIS A 471 -1.02 0.47 4.46
C HIS A 471 -2.46 0.69 4.99
N LEU A 472 -2.91 -0.09 5.98
CA LEU A 472 -4.22 0.08 6.61
C LEU A 472 -4.31 1.33 7.47
N ILE A 473 -3.30 1.64 8.28
CA ILE A 473 -3.29 2.91 9.03
C ILE A 473 -3.16 4.11 8.07
N GLU A 474 -2.38 4.02 7.00
CA GLU A 474 -2.34 5.08 5.97
C GLU A 474 -3.71 5.33 5.34
N LEU A 475 -4.48 4.28 5.03
CA LEU A 475 -5.84 4.43 4.52
C LEU A 475 -6.75 5.14 5.51
N LYS A 476 -6.64 4.81 6.81
CA LYS A 476 -7.40 5.49 7.87
C LYS A 476 -7.03 6.97 7.95
N VAL A 477 -5.73 7.29 8.00
CA VAL A 477 -5.23 8.68 8.04
C VAL A 477 -5.70 9.47 6.82
N ALA A 478 -5.50 8.95 5.61
CA ALA A 478 -5.97 9.56 4.37
C ALA A 478 -7.49 9.82 4.38
N SER A 479 -8.26 8.89 4.94
CA SER A 479 -9.73 9.03 5.06
C SER A 479 -10.14 10.13 6.03
N PHE A 480 -9.43 10.30 7.16
CA PHE A 480 -9.70 11.40 8.08
C PHE A 480 -9.35 12.77 7.49
N ILE A 481 -8.31 12.84 6.65
CA ILE A 481 -7.91 14.09 5.99
C ILE A 481 -8.91 14.46 4.87
N ALA A 482 -9.31 13.49 4.04
CA ALA A 482 -10.00 13.78 2.78
C ALA A 482 -11.53 13.61 2.81
N LEU A 483 -12.07 12.81 3.73
CA LEU A 483 -13.47 12.38 3.71
C LEU A 483 -14.25 12.88 4.94
N GLY A 484 -15.56 13.05 4.77
CA GLY A 484 -16.46 13.31 5.89
C GLY A 484 -16.78 12.04 6.70
N HIS A 485 -17.25 12.22 7.93
CA HIS A 485 -17.56 11.13 8.88
C HIS A 485 -18.44 10.02 8.29
N ARG A 486 -19.39 10.36 7.42
CA ARG A 486 -20.29 9.39 6.78
C ARG A 486 -19.50 8.34 6.00
N ASP A 487 -18.53 8.77 5.20
CA ASP A 487 -17.80 7.88 4.31
C ASP A 487 -16.70 7.14 5.09
N VAL A 488 -16.08 7.80 6.09
CA VAL A 488 -15.22 7.14 7.08
C VAL A 488 -15.96 6.01 7.82
N TRP A 489 -17.20 6.26 8.24
CA TRP A 489 -18.03 5.25 8.90
C TRP A 489 -18.41 4.09 7.99
N LYS A 490 -18.69 4.34 6.71
CA LYS A 490 -18.94 3.24 5.77
C LYS A 490 -17.69 2.36 5.62
N ILE A 491 -16.52 2.97 5.39
CA ILE A 491 -15.26 2.26 5.17
C ILE A 491 -14.83 1.47 6.42
N PHE A 492 -14.85 2.07 7.61
CA PHE A 492 -14.30 1.46 8.85
C PHE A 492 -15.32 1.17 9.93
N GLY A 493 -16.58 1.58 9.81
CA GLY A 493 -17.67 1.15 10.68
C GLY A 493 -18.35 -0.10 10.13
N GLU A 494 -18.79 0.01 8.87
CA GLU A 494 -19.47 -1.07 8.14
C GLU A 494 -18.50 -2.00 7.40
N GLY A 495 -17.26 -1.58 7.20
CA GLY A 495 -16.27 -2.34 6.44
C GLY A 495 -16.50 -2.33 4.94
N LYS A 496 -17.39 -1.46 4.42
CA LYS A 496 -17.86 -1.46 3.03
C LYS A 496 -18.14 -0.07 2.49
N HIS A 497 -17.84 0.14 1.22
CA HIS A 497 -18.18 1.38 0.51
C HIS A 497 -18.28 1.11 -1.00
N SER A 498 -19.46 1.28 -1.60
CA SER A 498 -19.69 0.98 -3.01
C SER A 498 -18.86 1.83 -3.97
N GLU A 499 -18.57 3.08 -3.60
CA GLU A 499 -17.78 4.04 -4.38
C GLU A 499 -16.32 4.12 -3.89
N PHE A 500 -15.82 3.11 -3.16
CA PHE A 500 -14.47 3.16 -2.58
C PHE A 500 -13.38 3.41 -3.63
N ARG A 501 -13.47 2.76 -4.80
CA ARG A 501 -12.49 2.94 -5.87
C ARG A 501 -12.44 4.39 -6.36
N ASP A 502 -13.59 5.01 -6.53
CA ASP A 502 -13.69 6.39 -6.99
C ASP A 502 -13.14 7.35 -5.93
N LEU A 503 -13.45 7.12 -4.65
CA LEU A 503 -12.86 7.87 -3.53
C LEU A 503 -11.34 7.67 -3.45
N LEU A 504 -10.86 6.44 -3.67
CA LEU A 504 -9.44 6.11 -3.66
C LEU A 504 -8.67 6.97 -4.68
N ILE A 505 -9.18 7.04 -5.91
CA ILE A 505 -8.55 7.81 -6.99
C ILE A 505 -8.72 9.31 -6.77
N SER A 506 -9.96 9.78 -6.56
CA SER A 506 -10.30 11.21 -6.64
C SER A 506 -10.09 12.00 -5.36
N ARG A 507 -9.97 11.34 -4.20
CA ARG A 507 -9.92 11.98 -2.88
C ARG A 507 -8.78 11.49 -2.00
N LEU A 508 -8.54 10.18 -1.94
CA LEU A 508 -7.56 9.59 -1.00
C LEU A 508 -6.14 9.58 -1.57
N SER A 509 -5.98 9.44 -2.89
CA SER A 509 -4.67 9.31 -3.54
C SER A 509 -3.65 10.40 -3.18
N PRO A 510 -4.00 11.70 -2.98
CA PRO A 510 -3.02 12.70 -2.58
C PRO A 510 -2.46 12.53 -1.16
N HIS A 511 -3.07 11.67 -0.36
CA HIS A 511 -2.77 11.45 1.05
C HIS A 511 -2.18 10.06 1.34
N LEU A 512 -1.92 9.26 0.31
CA LEU A 512 -1.37 7.92 0.42
C LEU A 512 0.04 7.87 -0.15
N SER A 513 0.88 7.00 0.43
CA SER A 513 2.10 6.60 -0.25
C SER A 513 1.79 5.83 -1.54
N SER A 514 2.71 5.90 -2.51
CA SER A 514 2.55 5.18 -3.79
C SER A 514 2.35 3.67 -3.57
N GLN A 515 3.02 3.06 -2.59
CA GLN A 515 2.85 1.65 -2.23
C GLN A 515 1.46 1.38 -1.63
N ALA A 516 1.00 2.22 -0.67
CA ALA A 516 -0.33 2.05 -0.07
C ALA A 516 -1.44 2.24 -1.11
N PHE A 517 -1.30 3.22 -2.02
CA PHE A 517 -2.24 3.42 -3.12
C PHE A 517 -2.35 2.18 -4.00
N GLN A 518 -1.22 1.59 -4.43
CA GLN A 518 -1.22 0.35 -5.23
C GLN A 518 -1.92 -0.79 -4.52
N TYR A 519 -1.60 -0.98 -3.24
CA TYR A 519 -2.23 -2.01 -2.43
C TYR A 519 -3.75 -1.87 -2.42
N TRP A 520 -4.27 -0.68 -2.14
CA TRP A 520 -5.71 -0.44 -2.06
C TRP A 520 -6.42 -0.37 -3.42
N LEU A 521 -5.68 -0.08 -4.50
CA LEU A 521 -6.22 -0.11 -5.86
C LEU A 521 -6.60 -1.55 -6.25
N GLU A 522 -5.67 -2.49 -6.03
CA GLU A 522 -5.88 -3.92 -6.23
C GLU A 522 -6.98 -4.46 -5.31
N HIS A 523 -6.93 -4.07 -4.02
CA HIS A 523 -7.85 -4.56 -3.00
C HIS A 523 -9.14 -3.73 -2.90
N SER A 524 -9.45 -2.90 -3.88
CA SER A 524 -10.68 -2.07 -3.88
C SER A 524 -11.96 -2.90 -3.76
N HIS A 525 -11.93 -4.14 -4.25
CA HIS A 525 -13.01 -5.12 -4.15
C HIS A 525 -13.39 -5.49 -2.70
N VAL A 526 -12.47 -5.32 -1.74
CA VAL A 526 -12.72 -5.54 -0.30
C VAL A 526 -13.90 -4.68 0.17
N PHE A 527 -13.98 -3.43 -0.28
CA PHE A 527 -15.02 -2.50 0.15
C PHE A 527 -16.21 -2.45 -0.81
N THR A 528 -15.99 -2.65 -2.11
CA THR A 528 -17.03 -2.51 -3.14
C THR A 528 -17.85 -3.77 -3.36
N SER A 529 -17.35 -4.94 -2.94
CA SER A 529 -18.06 -6.20 -3.16
C SER A 529 -19.42 -6.23 -2.46
N LYS A 530 -20.45 -6.56 -3.24
CA LYS A 530 -21.80 -6.82 -2.73
C LYS A 530 -21.86 -8.11 -1.90
N SER A 531 -20.94 -9.05 -2.12
CA SER A 531 -20.83 -10.30 -1.36
C SER A 531 -19.83 -10.17 -0.19
N GLY A 532 -19.95 -11.02 0.84
CA GLY A 532 -19.08 -10.99 2.03
C GLY A 532 -19.38 -9.86 3.02
N ARG A 533 -18.54 -9.72 4.06
CA ARG A 533 -18.66 -8.66 5.10
C ARG A 533 -17.54 -7.61 5.07
N GLY A 534 -16.92 -7.43 3.91
CA GLY A 534 -15.94 -6.37 3.68
C GLY A 534 -14.67 -6.51 4.50
N LEU A 535 -14.14 -5.38 4.98
CA LEU A 535 -12.84 -5.26 5.67
C LEU A 535 -12.62 -6.25 6.83
N TYR A 536 -13.67 -6.61 7.56
CA TYR A 536 -13.55 -7.47 8.75
C TYR A 536 -13.57 -8.97 8.44
N GLU A 537 -13.60 -9.33 7.16
CA GLU A 537 -13.45 -10.69 6.66
C GLU A 537 -12.24 -10.86 5.75
N THR A 538 -11.26 -9.96 5.87
CA THR A 538 -9.97 -9.98 5.18
C THR A 538 -8.82 -10.03 6.18
N GLY A 539 -7.60 -10.21 5.69
CA GLY A 539 -6.42 -10.43 6.54
C GLY A 539 -6.38 -11.82 7.18
N GLY A 540 -5.32 -12.10 7.94
CA GLY A 540 -5.16 -13.36 8.68
C GLY A 540 -6.33 -13.69 9.62
N SER A 541 -6.83 -12.67 10.35
CA SER A 541 -7.95 -12.78 11.29
C SER A 541 -9.25 -13.31 10.67
N ARG A 542 -9.43 -13.19 9.34
CA ARG A 542 -10.62 -13.69 8.62
C ARG A 542 -10.86 -15.17 8.84
N HIS A 543 -9.80 -15.97 9.01
CA HIS A 543 -9.90 -17.42 9.10
C HIS A 543 -10.63 -17.83 10.38
N ALA A 544 -10.23 -17.25 11.52
CA ALA A 544 -10.90 -17.45 12.80
C ALA A 544 -12.35 -16.94 12.77
N ILE A 545 -12.57 -15.73 12.24
CA ILE A 545 -13.90 -15.10 12.16
C ILE A 545 -14.86 -15.93 11.30
N LYS A 546 -14.43 -16.36 10.11
CA LYS A 546 -15.25 -17.19 9.20
C LYS A 546 -15.54 -18.56 9.79
N MET A 547 -14.56 -19.18 10.46
CA MET A 547 -14.73 -20.48 11.11
C MET A 547 -15.78 -20.42 12.23
N ILE A 548 -15.64 -19.49 13.18
CA ILE A 548 -16.59 -19.31 14.29
C ILE A 548 -18.01 -19.09 13.76
N ARG A 549 -18.14 -18.27 12.72
CA ARG A 549 -19.43 -18.03 12.09
C ARG A 549 -20.01 -19.25 11.39
N TYR A 550 -19.17 -20.04 10.72
CA TYR A 550 -19.58 -21.29 10.10
C TYR A 550 -20.09 -22.26 11.16
N ILE A 551 -19.38 -22.40 12.29
CA ILE A 551 -19.81 -23.18 13.46
C ILE A 551 -21.19 -22.71 13.93
N PHE A 552 -21.38 -21.40 14.15
CA PHE A 552 -22.69 -20.88 14.57
C PHE A 552 -23.81 -21.13 13.56
N LYS A 553 -23.50 -21.19 12.27
CA LYS A 553 -24.47 -21.52 11.23
C LYS A 553 -24.83 -23.01 11.27
N VAL A 554 -23.84 -23.90 11.32
CA VAL A 554 -24.01 -25.36 11.32
C VAL A 554 -24.79 -25.82 12.56
N PHE A 555 -24.47 -25.28 13.74
CA PHE A 555 -25.13 -25.63 14.99
C PHE A 555 -26.41 -24.81 15.29
N GLY A 556 -26.93 -24.04 14.32
CA GLY A 556 -28.18 -23.28 14.48
C GLY A 556 -28.13 -22.15 15.52
N LEU A 557 -26.94 -21.70 15.92
CA LEU A 557 -26.73 -20.65 16.94
C LEU A 557 -26.82 -19.22 16.41
N ALA A 558 -26.94 -19.01 15.09
CA ALA A 558 -27.02 -17.68 14.49
C ALA A 558 -28.08 -16.77 15.14
N GLY A 559 -29.25 -17.33 15.49
CA GLY A 559 -30.29 -16.61 16.21
C GLY A 559 -29.92 -16.25 17.66
N GLN A 560 -29.19 -17.12 18.36
CA GLN A 560 -28.71 -16.84 19.72
C GLN A 560 -27.61 -15.77 19.69
N VAL A 561 -26.70 -15.82 18.73
CA VAL A 561 -25.66 -14.78 18.53
C VAL A 561 -26.29 -13.43 18.23
N LYS A 562 -27.35 -13.40 17.41
CA LYS A 562 -28.12 -12.17 17.17
C LYS A 562 -28.71 -11.63 18.46
N LYS A 563 -29.39 -12.47 19.25
CA LYS A 563 -29.95 -12.10 20.56
C LYS A 563 -28.87 -11.61 21.54
N LEU A 564 -27.69 -12.24 21.55
CA LEU A 564 -26.55 -11.82 22.38
C LEU A 564 -26.09 -10.39 22.03
N CYS A 565 -26.00 -10.08 20.74
CA CYS A 565 -25.60 -8.75 20.27
C CYS A 565 -26.69 -7.68 20.46
N GLU A 566 -27.96 -8.09 20.61
CA GLU A 566 -29.13 -7.21 20.78
C GLU A 566 -29.58 -7.07 22.24
N ALA A 567 -28.98 -7.83 23.16
CA ALA A 567 -29.30 -7.79 24.59
C ALA A 567 -29.10 -6.38 25.16
N GLN A 568 -30.05 -5.91 25.99
CA GLN A 568 -29.99 -4.58 26.59
C GLN A 568 -29.42 -4.61 28.01
N THR A 569 -29.38 -5.78 28.65
CA THR A 569 -28.86 -5.95 30.01
C THR A 569 -27.92 -7.15 30.13
N LEU A 570 -27.02 -7.11 31.13
CA LEU A 570 -26.12 -8.23 31.42
C LEU A 570 -26.90 -9.48 31.83
N ALA A 571 -28.04 -9.34 32.51
CA ALA A 571 -28.87 -10.47 32.91
C ALA A 571 -29.42 -11.24 31.69
N GLU A 572 -29.89 -10.52 30.66
CA GLU A 572 -30.32 -11.13 29.39
C GLU A 572 -29.15 -11.82 28.67
N GLN A 573 -28.00 -11.14 28.57
CA GLN A 573 -26.80 -11.67 27.93
C GLN A 573 -26.35 -12.98 28.60
N ARG A 574 -26.28 -12.99 29.94
CA ARG A 574 -25.92 -14.16 30.75
C ARG A 574 -26.89 -15.33 30.57
N LYS A 575 -28.19 -15.06 30.33
CA LYS A 575 -29.18 -16.12 30.05
C LYS A 575 -28.97 -16.78 28.68
N ILE A 576 -28.38 -16.07 27.71
CA ILE A 576 -28.11 -16.58 26.36
C ILE A 576 -26.80 -17.38 26.32
N TRP A 577 -25.79 -16.94 27.06
CA TRP A 577 -24.43 -17.47 27.00
C TRP A 577 -24.31 -19.00 27.11
N PRO A 578 -24.98 -19.71 28.04
CA PRO A 578 -24.83 -21.16 28.18
C PRO A 578 -25.07 -21.96 26.90
N ARG A 579 -25.99 -21.49 26.03
CA ARG A 579 -26.30 -22.15 24.75
C ARG A 579 -25.18 -22.00 23.73
N ILE A 580 -24.55 -20.83 23.69
CA ILE A 580 -23.42 -20.55 22.79
C ILE A 580 -22.16 -21.24 23.33
N ARG A 581 -21.93 -21.13 24.64
CA ARG A 581 -20.83 -21.76 25.36
C ARG A 581 -20.80 -23.27 25.15
N ALA A 582 -21.94 -23.96 25.19
CA ALA A 582 -22.00 -25.42 25.00
C ALA A 582 -21.37 -25.90 23.68
N VAL A 583 -21.44 -25.08 22.61
CA VAL A 583 -20.86 -25.42 21.31
C VAL A 583 -19.41 -24.96 21.21
N LEU A 584 -19.13 -23.69 21.57
CA LEU A 584 -17.78 -23.13 21.53
C LEU A 584 -16.82 -23.92 22.44
N MET A 585 -17.32 -24.29 23.62
CA MET A 585 -16.63 -25.07 24.62
C MET A 585 -17.05 -26.54 24.56
N SER A 586 -17.22 -27.11 23.36
CA SER A 586 -17.36 -28.56 23.21
C SER A 586 -15.99 -29.25 23.07
N LYS A 587 -15.81 -30.40 23.72
CA LYS A 587 -14.56 -31.19 23.65
C LYS A 587 -14.11 -31.52 22.22
N PRO A 588 -15.00 -31.86 21.26
CA PRO A 588 -14.59 -32.13 19.88
C PRO A 588 -14.05 -30.88 19.16
N LEU A 589 -14.67 -29.72 19.37
CA LEU A 589 -14.23 -28.47 18.76
C LEU A 589 -12.89 -28.02 19.35
N HIS A 590 -12.73 -28.15 20.67
CA HIS A 590 -11.46 -27.90 21.34
C HIS A 590 -10.35 -28.79 20.81
N TRP A 591 -10.61 -30.10 20.68
CA TRP A 591 -9.63 -31.04 20.16
C TRP A 591 -9.24 -30.69 18.72
N ALA A 592 -10.19 -30.34 17.84
CA ALA A 592 -9.89 -29.97 16.45
C ALA A 592 -9.12 -28.63 16.33
N VAL A 593 -9.43 -27.65 17.19
CA VAL A 593 -8.83 -26.29 17.13
C VAL A 593 -7.47 -26.23 17.85
N VAL A 594 -7.31 -26.93 18.98
CA VAL A 594 -6.10 -26.89 19.83
C VAL A 594 -5.05 -27.92 19.42
N SER A 595 -5.44 -29.02 18.76
CA SER A 595 -4.47 -30.03 18.29
C SER A 595 -3.70 -29.61 17.03
N THR A 596 -4.13 -28.57 16.33
CA THR A 596 -3.50 -28.14 15.08
C THR A 596 -2.64 -26.90 15.34
N GLU A 597 -1.34 -27.06 15.54
CA GLU A 597 -0.36 -25.95 15.66
C GLU A 597 -0.47 -24.94 14.51
N TRP A 598 -0.85 -25.45 13.34
CA TRP A 598 -1.16 -24.68 12.15
C TRP A 598 -2.28 -23.63 12.36
N PHE A 599 -3.29 -23.91 13.17
CA PHE A 599 -4.40 -22.99 13.41
C PHE A 599 -4.00 -21.82 14.32
N ALA A 600 -3.27 -22.09 15.40
CA ALA A 600 -2.79 -21.05 16.31
C ALA A 600 -1.88 -20.04 15.58
N TRP A 601 -1.01 -20.54 14.69
CA TRP A 601 -0.11 -19.70 13.92
C TRP A 601 -0.80 -18.97 12.76
N LYS A 602 -1.63 -19.65 11.96
CA LYS A 602 -2.25 -19.06 10.75
C LYS A 602 -3.53 -18.24 11.02
N ALA A 603 -4.28 -18.55 12.07
CA ALA A 603 -5.58 -17.91 12.34
C ALA A 603 -5.54 -16.91 13.51
N ALA A 604 -4.64 -17.10 14.48
CA ALA A 604 -4.49 -16.22 15.65
C ALA A 604 -3.14 -15.47 15.69
N GLY A 605 -2.14 -15.91 14.93
CA GLY A 605 -0.79 -15.31 14.95
C GLY A 605 0.03 -15.65 16.20
N VAL A 606 -0.40 -16.64 17.00
CA VAL A 606 0.20 -16.96 18.30
C VAL A 606 1.44 -17.84 18.11
N PRO A 607 2.64 -17.39 18.52
CA PRO A 607 3.86 -18.20 18.44
C PRO A 607 3.88 -19.34 19.44
N ARG A 608 4.73 -20.35 19.16
CA ARG A 608 4.94 -21.50 20.06
C ARG A 608 5.40 -21.09 21.46
N ASN A 609 6.26 -20.06 21.56
CA ASN A 609 6.78 -19.58 22.83
C ASN A 609 5.68 -19.01 23.73
N GLN A 610 4.79 -18.18 23.16
CA GLN A 610 3.62 -17.66 23.88
C GLN A 610 2.69 -18.80 24.34
N ARG A 611 2.44 -19.81 23.49
CA ARG A 611 1.66 -21.00 23.89
C ARG A 611 2.32 -21.72 25.07
N ASN A 612 3.64 -21.90 25.04
CA ASN A 612 4.37 -22.58 26.12
C ASN A 612 4.24 -21.80 27.43
N MET A 613 4.23 -20.47 27.40
CA MET A 613 4.01 -19.64 28.58
C MET A 613 2.64 -19.86 29.22
N ILE A 614 1.58 -20.03 28.42
CA ILE A 614 0.24 -20.36 28.94
C ILE A 614 0.25 -21.71 29.68
N VAL A 615 0.88 -22.72 29.07
CA VAL A 615 1.00 -24.05 29.67
C VAL A 615 1.78 -23.95 30.99
N GLU A 616 2.94 -23.28 30.99
CA GLU A 616 3.78 -23.18 32.18
C GLU A 616 3.13 -22.43 33.33
N ASP A 617 2.40 -21.34 33.04
CA ASP A 617 1.63 -20.59 34.04
C ASP A 617 0.55 -21.48 34.69
N TYR A 618 -0.17 -22.26 33.88
CA TYR A 618 -1.15 -23.24 34.37
C TYR A 618 -0.52 -24.30 35.28
N PHE A 619 0.66 -24.82 34.92
CA PHE A 619 1.38 -25.81 35.74
C PHE A 619 1.80 -25.23 37.10
N LYS A 620 2.38 -24.02 37.09
CA LYS A 620 2.80 -23.34 38.32
C LYS A 620 1.63 -23.11 39.28
N ARG A 621 0.49 -22.63 38.76
CA ARG A 621 -0.71 -22.33 39.56
C ARG A 621 -1.34 -23.57 40.19
N ASN A 622 -1.31 -24.69 39.48
CA ASN A 622 -1.89 -25.95 39.93
C ASN A 622 -0.90 -26.88 40.66
N GLY A 623 0.34 -26.42 40.91
CA GLY A 623 1.36 -27.21 41.61
C GLY A 623 1.78 -28.49 40.88
N LEU A 624 1.72 -28.51 39.55
CA LEU A 624 2.00 -29.70 38.73
C LEU A 624 3.50 -29.83 38.43
N THR A 625 4.05 -31.05 38.44
CA THR A 625 5.48 -31.30 38.21
C THR A 625 5.85 -31.30 36.72
N LYS A 626 7.14 -31.07 36.41
CA LYS A 626 7.66 -31.09 35.02
C LYS A 626 7.49 -32.44 34.32
N GLU A 627 7.47 -33.55 35.05
CA GLU A 627 7.26 -34.89 34.48
C GLU A 627 5.84 -35.04 33.89
N MET A 628 4.86 -34.35 34.47
CA MET A 628 3.47 -34.30 33.97
C MET A 628 3.31 -33.36 32.75
N LYS A 629 4.35 -32.59 32.39
CA LYS A 629 4.32 -31.62 31.26
C LYS A 629 4.14 -32.27 29.90
N ASN A 630 4.55 -33.54 29.75
CA ASN A 630 4.55 -34.25 28.48
C ASN A 630 3.23 -34.96 28.14
N THR A 631 2.25 -34.97 29.04
CA THR A 631 0.94 -35.57 28.76
C THR A 631 0.11 -34.62 27.89
N LYS A 632 -0.18 -35.00 26.64
CA LYS A 632 -0.99 -34.20 25.69
C LYS A 632 -2.33 -33.72 26.28
N ASP A 633 -2.93 -34.51 27.16
CA ASP A 633 -4.21 -34.21 27.82
C ASP A 633 -4.12 -32.97 28.74
N ILE A 634 -3.01 -32.79 29.45
CA ILE A 634 -2.82 -31.67 30.38
C ILE A 634 -2.52 -30.36 29.63
N SER A 635 -1.75 -30.42 28.53
CA SER A 635 -1.56 -29.25 27.65
C SER A 635 -2.89 -28.81 27.02
N GLY A 636 -3.72 -29.75 26.56
CA GLY A 636 -5.07 -29.44 26.08
C GLY A 636 -5.91 -28.74 27.15
N LYS A 637 -5.93 -29.28 28.38
CA LYS A 637 -6.65 -28.70 29.52
C LYS A 637 -6.19 -27.26 29.85
N SER A 638 -4.88 -26.99 29.83
CA SER A 638 -4.37 -25.64 30.11
C SER A 638 -4.87 -24.58 29.12
N ILE A 639 -4.87 -24.90 27.82
CA ILE A 639 -5.38 -24.00 26.78
C ILE A 639 -6.89 -23.85 26.89
N TRP A 640 -7.60 -24.93 27.22
CA TRP A 640 -9.05 -24.87 27.46
C TRP A 640 -9.40 -23.89 28.57
N GLU A 641 -8.75 -24.04 29.72
CA GLU A 641 -8.99 -23.20 30.88
C GLU A 641 -8.64 -21.73 30.57
N TYR A 642 -7.54 -21.50 29.87
CA TYR A 642 -7.16 -20.17 29.41
C TYR A 642 -8.28 -19.50 28.59
N VAL A 643 -8.87 -20.23 27.64
CA VAL A 643 -9.97 -19.75 26.79
C VAL A 643 -11.26 -19.54 27.59
N VAL A 644 -11.58 -20.44 28.52
CA VAL A 644 -12.73 -20.31 29.44
C VAL A 644 -12.59 -19.04 30.28
N ASP A 645 -11.43 -18.84 30.90
CA ASP A 645 -11.13 -17.65 31.69
C ASP A 645 -11.06 -16.38 30.83
N THR A 646 -10.95 -16.49 29.50
CA THR A 646 -10.99 -15.33 28.59
C THR A 646 -12.44 -14.99 28.28
N LEU A 647 -13.25 -15.97 27.86
CA LEU A 647 -14.58 -15.73 27.31
C LEU A 647 -15.68 -15.62 28.37
N ASP A 648 -15.67 -16.50 29.39
CA ASP A 648 -16.76 -16.52 30.39
C ASP A 648 -16.83 -15.18 31.16
N PRO A 649 -15.72 -14.60 31.67
CA PRO A 649 -15.77 -13.31 32.35
C PRO A 649 -16.22 -12.18 31.43
N VAL A 650 -15.78 -12.15 30.17
CA VAL A 650 -16.18 -11.11 29.21
C VAL A 650 -17.70 -11.06 29.06
N VAL A 651 -18.33 -12.22 28.88
CA VAL A 651 -19.79 -12.29 28.69
C VAL A 651 -20.53 -12.02 30.00
N ASN A 652 -19.89 -12.27 31.15
CA ASN A 652 -20.49 -12.03 32.45
C ASN A 652 -20.37 -10.55 32.88
N GLU A 653 -19.29 -9.86 32.56
CA GLU A 653 -18.95 -8.54 33.12
C GLU A 653 -19.05 -7.40 32.10
N THR A 654 -19.00 -7.68 30.80
CA THR A 654 -19.04 -6.65 29.76
C THR A 654 -20.25 -6.83 28.84
N MET A 655 -20.84 -5.73 28.40
CA MET A 655 -21.98 -5.76 27.47
C MET A 655 -21.50 -5.79 26.02
N ILE A 656 -21.72 -6.90 25.32
CA ILE A 656 -21.29 -7.09 23.92
C ILE A 656 -22.03 -6.12 22.98
N GLY A 657 -23.32 -5.92 23.20
CA GLY A 657 -24.15 -5.11 22.29
C GLY A 657 -23.86 -3.60 22.28
N ASN A 658 -23.30 -3.04 23.36
CA ASN A 658 -23.17 -1.59 23.53
C ASN A 658 -21.79 -1.09 24.00
N ASP A 659 -20.96 -1.93 24.64
CA ASP A 659 -19.68 -1.49 25.21
C ASP A 659 -18.46 -2.26 24.70
N ASN A 660 -18.62 -3.54 24.37
CA ASN A 660 -17.54 -4.40 23.95
C ASN A 660 -17.54 -4.63 22.43
N TYR A 661 -17.00 -3.64 21.71
CA TYR A 661 -16.97 -3.64 20.26
C TYR A 661 -16.07 -4.73 19.65
N PHE A 662 -15.09 -5.23 20.40
CA PHE A 662 -14.15 -6.26 19.94
C PHE A 662 -14.90 -7.55 19.58
N TYR A 663 -15.67 -8.06 20.53
CA TYR A 663 -16.47 -9.26 20.31
C TYR A 663 -17.66 -8.98 19.41
N TYR A 664 -18.30 -7.81 19.52
CA TYR A 664 -19.38 -7.41 18.63
C TYR A 664 -18.95 -7.50 17.15
N LEU A 665 -17.77 -6.95 16.84
CA LEU A 665 -17.18 -6.97 15.51
C LEU A 665 -16.98 -8.39 15.00
N CYS A 666 -16.38 -9.28 15.79
CA CYS A 666 -16.15 -10.67 15.39
C CYS A 666 -17.47 -11.42 15.09
N LEU A 667 -18.52 -11.16 15.86
CA LEU A 667 -19.83 -11.79 15.69
C LEU A 667 -20.59 -11.23 14.46
N LYS A 668 -20.61 -9.90 14.30
CA LYS A 668 -21.41 -9.20 13.29
C LYS A 668 -20.67 -8.96 11.98
N GLY A 669 -19.34 -8.86 12.01
CA GLY A 669 -18.48 -8.49 10.88
C GLY A 669 -18.54 -6.99 10.54
N GLN A 670 -19.02 -6.16 11.47
CA GLN A 670 -19.07 -4.71 11.38
C GLN A 670 -19.29 -4.13 12.79
N PHE A 671 -18.96 -2.86 12.98
CA PHE A 671 -19.31 -2.13 14.19
C PHE A 671 -20.77 -1.65 14.17
N SER A 672 -21.28 -1.23 15.33
CA SER A 672 -22.54 -0.50 15.42
C SER A 672 -22.32 0.91 15.92
N ARG A 673 -23.21 1.85 15.58
CA ARG A 673 -23.10 3.24 16.04
C ARG A 673 -23.08 3.38 17.58
N ARG A 674 -23.62 2.39 18.29
CA ARG A 674 -23.63 2.35 19.77
C ARG A 674 -22.40 1.65 20.34
N CYS A 675 -21.80 0.72 19.61
CA CYS A 675 -20.69 -0.12 20.04
C CYS A 675 -19.59 -0.09 18.96
N ALA A 676 -18.70 0.90 19.07
CA ALA A 676 -17.59 1.13 18.14
C ALA A 676 -16.36 1.69 18.89
N PRO A 677 -15.15 1.55 18.31
CA PRO A 677 -13.95 2.25 18.77
C PRO A 677 -14.15 3.76 18.88
N ALA A 678 -13.51 4.40 19.86
CA ALA A 678 -13.67 5.83 20.11
C ALA A 678 -13.21 6.68 18.92
N TYR A 679 -12.18 6.26 18.17
CA TYR A 679 -11.72 6.96 16.97
C TYR A 679 -12.76 7.08 15.85
N LEU A 680 -13.80 6.22 15.84
CA LEU A 680 -14.90 6.28 14.87
C LEU A 680 -16.07 7.19 15.29
N THR A 681 -16.00 7.79 16.47
CA THR A 681 -17.05 8.71 16.94
C THR A 681 -17.02 10.03 16.15
N PRO A 682 -18.17 10.74 16.02
CA PRO A 682 -18.19 12.06 15.39
C PRO A 682 -17.22 13.06 16.05
N GLN A 683 -17.07 12.99 17.39
CA GLN A 683 -16.16 13.85 18.15
C GLN A 683 -14.70 13.57 17.81
N ALA A 684 -14.32 12.30 17.71
CA ALA A 684 -12.97 11.92 17.29
C ALA A 684 -12.70 12.35 15.85
N HIS A 685 -13.69 12.21 14.95
CA HIS A 685 -13.56 12.64 13.57
C HIS A 685 -13.23 14.13 13.46
N VAL A 686 -13.92 15.02 14.19
CA VAL A 686 -13.61 16.46 14.20
C VAL A 686 -12.17 16.75 14.63
N LYS A 687 -11.63 16.00 15.59
CA LYS A 687 -10.23 16.16 16.03
C LYS A 687 -9.25 15.63 14.99
N LEU A 688 -9.48 14.42 14.48
CA LEU A 688 -8.57 13.73 13.57
C LEU A 688 -8.61 14.31 12.15
N SER A 689 -9.69 14.99 11.75
CA SER A 689 -9.77 15.71 10.46
C SER A 689 -9.26 17.15 10.53
N SER A 690 -8.85 17.62 11.71
CA SER A 690 -8.32 18.98 11.85
C SER A 690 -6.94 19.11 11.17
N PRO A 691 -6.61 20.27 10.57
CA PRO A 691 -5.30 20.51 9.98
C PRO A 691 -4.18 20.26 11.00
N GLY A 692 -3.16 19.50 10.60
CA GLY A 692 -2.02 19.16 11.46
C GLY A 692 -2.26 18.05 12.49
N ALA A 693 -3.44 17.42 12.54
CA ALA A 693 -3.75 16.34 13.50
C ALA A 693 -2.78 15.15 13.42
N PHE A 694 -2.12 14.95 12.28
CA PHE A 694 -1.19 13.86 12.02
C PHE A 694 0.27 14.30 11.89
N ASP A 695 0.61 15.57 12.16
CA ASP A 695 1.99 16.08 12.01
C ASP A 695 2.99 15.34 12.90
N GLY A 696 2.52 14.84 14.06
CA GLY A 696 3.28 14.01 15.00
C GLY A 696 3.28 12.51 14.68
N LEU A 697 2.63 12.03 13.60
CA LEU A 697 2.61 10.61 13.27
C LEU A 697 3.83 10.22 12.42
N ARG A 698 4.51 9.14 12.80
CA ARG A 698 5.58 8.50 12.01
C ARG A 698 5.29 7.01 11.90
N ILE A 699 5.20 6.48 10.68
CA ILE A 699 4.90 5.09 10.38
C ILE A 699 6.19 4.41 9.89
N HIS A 700 6.69 3.46 10.66
CA HIS A 700 7.93 2.73 10.43
C HIS A 700 7.60 1.32 9.96
N THR A 701 8.22 0.88 8.87
CA THR A 701 8.06 -0.47 8.33
C THR A 701 9.29 -1.29 8.60
N ASP A 702 9.45 -1.75 9.84
CA ASP A 702 10.66 -2.38 10.34
C ASP A 702 10.41 -3.08 11.69
N GLU A 703 11.41 -3.83 12.13
CA GLU A 703 11.44 -4.39 13.47
C GLU A 703 11.60 -3.30 14.53
N ILE A 704 10.98 -3.51 15.70
CA ILE A 704 11.04 -2.60 16.85
C ILE A 704 12.49 -2.25 17.21
N ASN A 705 13.39 -3.24 17.19
CA ASN A 705 14.80 -3.07 17.52
C ASN A 705 15.57 -2.22 16.50
N GLU A 706 15.20 -2.26 15.22
CA GLU A 706 15.79 -1.40 14.19
C GLU A 706 15.32 0.05 14.36
N VAL A 707 14.03 0.25 14.61
CA VAL A 707 13.44 1.58 14.79
C VAL A 707 14.02 2.27 16.03
N ILE A 708 14.03 1.58 17.18
CA ILE A 708 14.57 2.13 18.43
C ILE A 708 16.04 2.48 18.29
N GLY A 709 16.83 1.66 17.57
CA GLY A 709 18.24 1.95 17.31
C GLY A 709 18.50 3.22 16.50
N ARG A 710 17.49 3.75 15.80
CA ARG A 710 17.53 4.97 14.99
C ARG A 710 16.81 6.16 15.65
N ILE A 711 16.23 5.98 16.83
CA ILE A 711 15.62 7.07 17.60
C ILE A 711 16.70 7.72 18.46
N THR A 712 16.67 9.05 18.58
CA THR A 712 17.59 9.79 19.43
C THR A 712 17.51 9.27 20.88
N PRO A 713 18.64 8.95 21.52
CA PRO A 713 18.67 8.48 22.90
C PRO A 713 17.96 9.44 23.85
N ARG A 714 17.28 8.90 24.86
CA ARG A 714 16.56 9.67 25.90
C ARG A 714 15.44 10.56 25.36
N SER A 715 14.84 10.23 24.21
CA SER A 715 13.75 11.01 23.60
C SER A 715 12.37 10.38 23.80
N LEU A 716 12.29 9.04 23.88
CA LEU A 716 11.04 8.32 24.09
C LEU A 716 10.54 8.49 25.52
N THR A 717 9.24 8.68 25.69
CA THR A 717 8.60 8.77 27.02
C THR A 717 7.75 7.55 27.32
N ILE A 718 7.13 6.96 26.28
CA ILE A 718 6.24 5.80 26.38
C ILE A 718 6.58 4.83 25.26
N ALA A 719 6.63 3.53 25.58
CA ALA A 719 6.65 2.45 24.59
C ALA A 719 5.49 1.48 24.85
N VAL A 720 4.65 1.20 23.86
CA VAL A 720 3.56 0.23 23.92
C VAL A 720 3.91 -0.94 23.01
N ILE A 721 4.44 -2.01 23.60
CA ILE A 721 5.01 -3.15 22.87
C ILE A 721 4.12 -4.39 22.90
N MET A 722 2.93 -4.27 23.47
CA MET A 722 1.93 -5.35 23.50
C MET A 722 2.56 -6.64 24.06
N ASP A 723 2.32 -7.77 23.41
CA ASP A 723 2.84 -9.10 23.74
C ASP A 723 4.05 -9.51 22.90
N SER A 724 4.74 -8.57 22.24
CA SER A 724 5.91 -8.90 21.41
C SER A 724 6.99 -9.67 22.17
N MET A 725 7.12 -9.42 23.49
CA MET A 725 8.06 -10.11 24.35
C MET A 725 7.73 -11.60 24.56
N ASP A 726 6.46 -12.00 24.46
CA ASP A 726 6.04 -13.41 24.58
C ASP A 726 6.54 -14.28 23.42
N TRP A 727 7.04 -13.64 22.35
CA TRP A 727 7.47 -14.30 21.12
C TRP A 727 8.92 -14.77 21.20
N PHE A 728 9.73 -14.14 22.06
CA PHE A 728 11.15 -14.47 22.21
C PHE A 728 11.36 -15.85 22.83
N ASP A 729 12.51 -16.43 22.49
CA ASP A 729 12.99 -17.66 23.12
C ASP A 729 13.48 -17.33 24.55
N PRO A 730 12.94 -17.98 25.60
CA PRO A 730 13.41 -17.79 26.98
C PRO A 730 14.91 -18.03 27.18
N GLU A 731 15.52 -18.90 26.36
CA GLU A 731 16.96 -19.21 26.42
C GLU A 731 17.80 -18.30 25.50
N GLY A 732 17.14 -17.44 24.73
CA GLY A 732 17.79 -16.50 23.81
C GLY A 732 18.25 -15.20 24.47
N THR A 733 18.97 -14.38 23.71
CA THR A 733 19.46 -13.06 24.19
C THR A 733 18.62 -11.88 23.70
N ASP A 734 17.63 -12.12 22.84
CA ASP A 734 16.84 -11.07 22.17
C ASP A 734 16.05 -10.19 23.16
N ALA A 735 15.47 -10.80 24.21
CA ALA A 735 14.74 -10.05 25.23
C ALA A 735 15.66 -9.10 26.02
N THR A 736 16.87 -9.56 26.38
CA THR A 736 17.90 -8.74 27.02
C THR A 736 18.35 -7.60 26.09
N ALA A 737 18.68 -7.92 24.84
CA ALA A 737 19.13 -6.94 23.86
C ALA A 737 18.05 -5.86 23.60
N GLN A 738 16.78 -6.26 23.52
CA GLN A 738 15.67 -5.33 23.37
C GLN A 738 15.49 -4.46 24.63
N ALA A 739 15.58 -5.02 25.83
CA ALA A 739 15.53 -4.24 27.08
C ALA A 739 16.65 -3.18 27.16
N GLN A 740 17.88 -3.53 26.74
CA GLN A 740 19.01 -2.59 26.66
C GLN A 740 18.76 -1.45 25.66
N LYS A 741 18.26 -1.78 24.47
CA LYS A 741 17.89 -0.77 23.46
C LYS A 741 16.81 0.17 23.96
N PHE A 742 15.78 -0.35 24.64
CA PHE A 742 14.77 0.46 25.28
C PHE A 742 15.35 1.37 26.37
N ASN A 743 16.29 0.87 27.17
CA ASN A 743 16.97 1.69 28.18
C ASN A 743 17.59 2.92 27.52
N HIS A 744 18.37 2.74 26.47
CA HIS A 744 19.04 3.86 25.79
C HIS A 744 18.08 4.86 25.12
N ALA A 745 16.96 4.38 24.56
CA ALA A 745 16.02 5.25 23.85
C ALA A 745 15.06 6.02 24.77
N LEU A 746 14.65 5.42 25.89
CA LEU A 746 13.75 6.05 26.85
C LEU A 746 14.48 7.09 27.70
N LYS A 747 13.79 8.21 27.99
CA LYS A 747 14.20 9.13 29.06
C LYS A 747 14.10 8.43 30.42
N MET A 748 14.77 9.00 31.43
CA MET A 748 14.52 8.61 32.83
C MET A 748 13.03 8.75 33.16
N ASP A 749 12.51 7.80 33.93
CA ASP A 749 11.07 7.65 34.21
C ASP A 749 10.20 7.35 32.98
N GLY A 750 10.83 7.07 31.82
CA GLY A 750 10.14 6.54 30.65
C GLY A 750 9.53 5.18 30.93
N ARG A 751 8.37 4.90 30.32
CA ARG A 751 7.53 3.74 30.67
C ARG A 751 7.29 2.84 29.48
N ILE A 752 7.43 1.53 29.70
CA ILE A 752 7.06 0.50 28.73
C ILE A 752 5.79 -0.17 29.23
N LEU A 753 4.73 -0.16 28.42
CA LEU A 753 3.52 -0.93 28.62
C LEU A 753 3.58 -2.20 27.78
N LEU A 754 3.54 -3.34 28.46
CA LEU A 754 3.50 -4.65 27.83
C LEU A 754 2.35 -5.49 28.39
N ARG A 755 1.88 -6.44 27.60
CA ARG A 755 0.84 -7.42 27.95
C ARG A 755 1.41 -8.81 27.75
N SER A 756 0.97 -9.78 28.53
CA SER A 756 1.49 -11.15 28.43
C SER A 756 0.41 -12.19 28.58
N ALA A 757 0.59 -13.31 27.88
CA ALA A 757 -0.18 -14.54 28.07
C ALA A 757 0.13 -15.26 29.39
N SER A 758 1.18 -14.86 30.12
CA SER A 758 1.48 -15.35 31.48
C SER A 758 1.23 -14.26 32.53
N ILE A 759 1.02 -14.67 33.78
CA ILE A 759 0.90 -13.74 34.91
C ILE A 759 2.23 -13.35 35.53
N GLU A 760 3.26 -14.17 35.30
CA GLU A 760 4.64 -13.90 35.69
C GLU A 760 5.56 -14.20 34.50
N PRO A 761 5.60 -13.30 33.51
CA PRO A 761 6.43 -13.47 32.33
C PRO A 761 7.91 -13.51 32.70
N TRP A 762 8.66 -14.45 32.12
CA TRP A 762 10.08 -14.69 32.41
C TRP A 762 10.96 -13.46 32.10
N TYR A 763 10.63 -12.72 31.03
CA TYR A 763 11.42 -11.58 30.55
C TYR A 763 11.32 -10.32 31.42
N ILE A 764 10.45 -10.30 32.44
CA ILE A 764 10.41 -9.19 33.41
C ILE A 764 11.75 -9.06 34.12
N LYS A 765 12.39 -10.18 34.45
CA LYS A 765 13.72 -10.20 35.04
C LYS A 765 14.76 -9.55 34.12
N ASN A 766 14.68 -9.77 32.81
CA ASN A 766 15.56 -9.13 31.84
C ASN A 766 15.38 -7.60 31.84
N PHE A 767 14.17 -7.08 31.99
CA PHE A 767 13.98 -5.63 32.17
C PHE A 767 14.59 -5.12 33.49
N GLU A 768 14.38 -5.84 34.59
CA GLU A 768 14.91 -5.44 35.91
C GLU A 768 16.45 -5.40 35.93
N GLU A 769 17.09 -6.43 35.39
CA GLU A 769 18.55 -6.50 35.24
C GLU A 769 19.11 -5.36 34.37
N ASN A 770 18.32 -4.88 33.40
CA ASN A 770 18.69 -3.81 32.46
C ASN A 770 18.14 -2.43 32.85
N GLY A 771 17.96 -2.18 34.14
CA GLY A 771 17.75 -0.83 34.68
C GLY A 771 16.31 -0.33 34.69
N PHE A 772 15.35 -1.26 34.70
CA PHE A 772 13.94 -0.94 34.87
C PHE A 772 13.41 -1.41 36.23
N SER A 773 12.37 -0.75 36.72
CA SER A 773 11.49 -1.28 37.77
C SER A 773 10.19 -1.73 37.11
N ALA A 774 9.87 -3.02 37.26
CA ALA A 774 8.65 -3.60 36.68
C ALA A 774 7.54 -3.69 37.72
N ARG A 775 6.32 -3.31 37.32
CA ARG A 775 5.12 -3.45 38.14
C ARG A 775 3.99 -4.06 37.35
N ARG A 776 3.40 -5.14 37.86
CA ARG A 776 2.16 -5.70 37.34
C ARG A 776 1.02 -4.74 37.67
N VAL A 777 0.37 -4.22 36.62
CA VAL A 777 -0.71 -3.22 36.74
C VAL A 777 -2.08 -3.79 36.41
N GLY A 778 -2.12 -5.00 35.89
CA GLY A 778 -3.33 -5.78 35.67
C GLY A 778 -3.02 -7.27 35.67
N ALA A 779 -3.96 -8.08 36.14
CA ALA A 779 -3.88 -9.53 36.18
C ALA A 779 -5.28 -10.11 35.99
N ARG A 780 -5.38 -11.15 35.17
CA ARG A 780 -6.58 -11.93 34.94
C ARG A 780 -6.52 -13.21 35.76
N PHE A 781 -7.39 -13.32 36.74
CA PHE A 781 -7.63 -14.55 37.47
C PHE A 781 -8.96 -15.16 37.04
N SER A 782 -9.14 -16.45 37.30
CA SER A 782 -10.36 -17.15 36.89
C SER A 782 -11.61 -16.42 37.38
N GLY A 783 -12.57 -16.21 36.48
CA GLY A 783 -13.81 -15.50 36.76
C GLY A 783 -13.78 -13.97 36.67
N THR A 784 -12.62 -13.34 36.40
CA THR A 784 -12.50 -11.86 36.36
C THR A 784 -12.01 -11.34 35.00
N CYS A 785 -12.39 -10.11 34.64
CA CYS A 785 -11.83 -9.42 33.47
C CYS A 785 -10.67 -8.49 33.83
N ILE A 786 -9.57 -8.55 33.06
CA ILE A 786 -8.52 -7.53 33.11
C ILE A 786 -8.90 -6.28 32.29
N ASP A 787 -9.60 -6.47 31.17
CA ASP A 787 -10.12 -5.45 30.27
C ASP A 787 -11.28 -6.00 29.41
N ARG A 788 -11.80 -5.23 28.45
CA ARG A 788 -12.93 -5.67 27.61
C ARG A 788 -12.56 -6.77 26.62
N VAL A 789 -11.28 -6.95 26.30
CA VAL A 789 -10.82 -8.03 25.41
C VAL A 789 -10.55 -9.30 26.22
N ASN A 790 -9.98 -9.15 27.41
CA ASN A 790 -9.65 -10.22 28.35
C ASN A 790 -8.78 -11.35 27.76
N MET A 791 -8.00 -11.05 26.73
CA MET A 791 -7.14 -12.01 26.04
C MET A 791 -5.88 -12.33 26.85
N TYR A 792 -5.24 -11.31 27.42
CA TYR A 792 -3.97 -11.45 28.12
C TYR A 792 -4.16 -11.83 29.58
N ALA A 793 -3.19 -12.55 30.13
CA ALA A 793 -3.19 -12.93 31.53
C ALA A 793 -2.70 -11.78 32.42
N SER A 794 -1.76 -10.95 31.96
CA SER A 794 -1.30 -9.79 32.75
C SER A 794 -0.93 -8.58 31.90
N THR A 795 -0.86 -7.43 32.56
CA THR A 795 -0.36 -6.16 31.99
C THR A 795 0.68 -5.59 32.94
N TRP A 796 1.79 -5.11 32.40
CA TRP A 796 2.93 -4.62 33.16
C TRP A 796 3.35 -3.25 32.68
N ILE A 797 3.87 -2.44 33.62
CA ILE A 797 4.60 -1.22 33.33
C ILE A 797 6.04 -1.40 33.82
N CYS A 798 6.99 -1.33 32.89
CA CYS A 798 8.41 -1.26 33.21
C CYS A 798 8.87 0.20 33.12
N THR A 799 9.30 0.77 34.24
CA THR A 799 9.74 2.18 34.32
C THR A 799 11.25 2.24 34.39
N LYS A 800 11.89 3.06 33.55
CA LYS A 800 13.35 3.22 33.56
C LYS A 800 13.80 3.92 34.84
N THR A 801 14.61 3.25 35.65
CA THR A 801 15.11 3.75 36.94
C THR A 801 16.62 3.88 36.99
N ARG A 802 17.35 3.26 36.05
CA ARG A 802 18.81 3.35 35.95
C ARG A 802 19.24 3.44 34.49
N GLU A 803 20.15 4.36 34.20
CA GLU A 803 20.80 4.45 32.89
C GLU A 803 21.89 3.37 32.77
N LEU A 804 21.94 2.68 31.64
CA LEU A 804 23.05 1.77 31.34
C LEU A 804 24.20 2.54 30.70
N GLU A 805 25.44 2.27 31.15
CA GLU A 805 26.63 2.78 30.48
C GLU A 805 26.68 2.23 29.05
N ARG A 806 26.91 3.12 28.07
CA ARG A 806 27.11 2.70 26.69
C ARG A 806 28.38 1.85 26.62
N PRO A 807 28.35 0.64 26.04
CA PRO A 807 29.59 -0.06 25.72
C PRO A 807 30.44 0.82 24.82
N ALA A 808 31.71 1.03 25.18
CA ALA A 808 32.64 1.91 24.44
C ALA A 808 32.98 1.41 23.02
N ASN A 809 32.43 0.28 22.56
CA ASN A 809 32.91 -0.46 21.41
C ASN A 809 31.84 -1.08 20.50
N ASP A 810 30.60 -0.56 20.51
CA ASP A 810 29.63 -0.95 19.49
C ASP A 810 29.95 -0.18 18.19
N LYS A 811 31.04 -0.60 17.52
CA LYS A 811 31.24 -0.34 16.09
C LYS A 811 30.03 -0.97 15.41
N ARG A 812 29.04 -0.13 15.09
CA ARG A 812 27.83 -0.52 14.35
C ARG A 812 28.23 -1.46 13.23
N SER A 813 27.80 -2.71 13.32
CA SER A 813 27.63 -3.58 12.16
C SER A 813 26.48 -2.98 11.33
N ASN A 814 26.77 -1.87 10.66
CA ASN A 814 25.96 -1.42 9.54
C ASN A 814 26.32 -2.39 8.42
N SER A 815 25.53 -3.44 8.24
CA SER A 815 25.53 -4.20 7.00
C SER A 815 25.05 -3.26 5.89
N VAL A 816 26.02 -2.57 5.28
CA VAL A 816 25.91 -1.94 3.97
C VAL A 816 25.87 -3.02 2.86
N GLU A 817 25.86 -4.31 3.23
CA GLU A 817 25.86 -5.48 2.32
C GLU A 817 24.62 -5.64 1.42
N TYR A 818 23.66 -4.70 1.41
CA TYR A 818 22.53 -4.74 0.47
C TYR A 818 22.34 -3.46 -0.35
N LEU A 819 23.37 -2.61 -0.45
CA LEU A 819 23.39 -1.44 -1.33
C LEU A 819 24.59 -1.46 -2.29
N GLU A 820 25.08 -2.64 -2.67
CA GLU A 820 25.87 -2.76 -3.90
C GLU A 820 24.92 -2.61 -5.11
N ILE A 821 25.30 -1.67 -5.98
CA ILE A 821 24.56 -1.14 -7.14
C ILE A 821 24.17 -2.24 -8.14
#